data_AF-A0A1D8PBF4-F1
#
_entry.id   AF-A0A1D8PBF4-F1
#
_cell.length_a   1.000
_cell.length_b   1.000
_cell.length_c   1.000
_cell.angle_alpha   90.00
_cell.angle_beta   90.00
_cell.angle_gamma   90.00
#
_symmetry.space_group_name_H-M   'P 1'
#
loop_
_entity.id
_entity.type
_entity.pdbx_description
1 polymer ?
#
loop_
_entity_poly.entity_id
_entity_poly.type
_entity_poly.pdbx_seq_one_letter_code
_entity_poly.pdbx_strand_id
1 'polypeptide(L)'
;MTAQNEQTLTHLSSYQTFTEGSAETVAYDEINKRAAFTNSSDNSLTIVDISNLAIPTLFTTIDLSPYCAGPNSVAIHGTTIAVAVESDPKQDAGKVLFFNLNGDFLKQITAGSLPDMLTFTPDGSKLLVANEGEPTDDYTIDPEGSVTIIDMSGGVMSATASHITFESYNDKKASLQNKGIRIFGNNSTATVAQDLEPEFITVTPDGSKAYVNCQEANALVIIDLTTDSILDILPLGYKNHLLGTPTIEQFIVNELVSDWPSLGVPVYDGGQPDVLLGGFSGLFYDTENSTEINQIFYAIPDRGPNAAVVNKANFNPATSQNIRPFKLPNYQGRIVKFTLNKTNGSITLDDQIMLYRQDGTTPITGKGNIPGFDEIPVTYSDPSTAYSNIDYTDINTSETFHALPYDEFGGDFEGILIDKDGYFWMCDEYRPAIYKFESNGTLVDRYVPEGTSLLGDSPMPIGTYGAETLPEVYSKRRANRGFEAISYDIENHIIYSFIQSPLYNPSSTTKDNSDVIRILGIDANDGTPVSEYVYILERNKDTGYSTSRVDKIGDAVYTGNGKFLVLERDSSGPTNTEGKKYIFEIDINYATNILNLSLTGGKELEEMTTDEIVAEGIFIAQKNKILNLPTVGYQSSDKAEGIALLPNNEIAVMNDNDFGLAGAGITDNSILGIISFDDNYGFDASNRDDAINITNHPTLGMFMPDAIASYEVNGVNYIVTANEGDSRDYDGYSEEERVKDLELNPLYYPNASDLQEDEDLGRLKTTTANGDYNNDGIIEQIFSYGGRSFSIFDEYGNLVFDSGDEFEQTIAIEEPDLFNEDEGEFDNRSDDKGIEPEAITIGTIDDYTYAFIGLERQSSILVYDITDPKNVEFITFYNGNRLSGDIAPEIIKFVEASVCPSGKNILLVGYEVSGSMGIIEISDDVLNISKEVADNNFKIFPNPVVTNQRLNFNKSITGQIFDINGRLIKSFSELNNIDISNFKTGIYIIKSKNYGVKRFVKL
;
A
#
# COMPACT_ATOMS: atom_id res chain seq x y z
N MET A 1 1.65 39.90 -33.40
CA MET A 1 0.83 38.67 -33.50
C MET A 1 0.90 38.03 -32.14
N THR A 2 -0.14 38.25 -31.35
CA THR A 2 -0.38 37.60 -30.06
C THR A 2 -0.57 36.12 -30.33
N ALA A 3 0.29 35.27 -29.77
CA ALA A 3 0.10 33.83 -29.80
C ALA A 3 -1.12 33.53 -28.94
N GLN A 4 -2.19 33.03 -29.54
CA GLN A 4 -3.21 32.30 -28.78
C GLN A 4 -2.53 31.01 -28.31
N ASN A 5 -2.44 30.83 -26.99
CA ASN A 5 -2.22 29.52 -26.41
C ASN A 5 -3.44 28.69 -26.86
N GLU A 6 -3.27 27.74 -27.77
CA GLU A 6 -4.31 26.73 -28.01
C GLU A 6 -4.39 25.90 -26.72
N GLN A 7 -5.52 26.02 -26.01
CA GLN A 7 -5.77 25.31 -24.76
C GLN A 7 -6.05 23.83 -25.06
N THR A 8 -5.44 22.93 -24.28
CA THR A 8 -5.69 21.48 -24.36
C THR A 8 -7.17 21.15 -24.14
N LEU A 9 -7.83 21.89 -23.25
CA LEU A 9 -9.25 21.81 -22.95
C LEU A 9 -9.91 23.15 -23.30
N THR A 10 -11.02 23.12 -24.05
CA THR A 10 -11.75 24.31 -24.51
C THR A 10 -13.21 24.24 -24.11
N HIS A 11 -13.71 25.24 -23.37
CA HIS A 11 -15.14 25.37 -23.07
C HIS A 11 -15.92 25.63 -24.36
N LEU A 12 -16.97 24.85 -24.63
CA LEU A 12 -17.85 25.07 -25.77
C LEU A 12 -19.13 25.79 -25.37
N SER A 13 -19.82 25.27 -24.35
CA SER A 13 -21.05 25.83 -23.80
C SER A 13 -21.45 25.10 -22.52
N SER A 14 -22.48 25.59 -21.84
CA SER A 14 -23.11 24.91 -20.70
C SER A 14 -24.63 24.94 -20.86
N TYR A 15 -25.31 23.89 -20.38
CA TYR A 15 -26.75 23.92 -20.13
C TYR A 15 -26.99 24.31 -18.67
N GLN A 16 -27.74 25.39 -18.46
CA GLN A 16 -27.93 25.97 -17.14
C GLN A 16 -29.35 25.66 -16.63
N THR A 17 -29.44 25.05 -15.45
CA THR A 17 -30.70 24.95 -14.69
C THR A 17 -30.84 26.10 -13.68
N PHE A 18 -29.70 26.66 -13.22
CA PHE A 18 -29.60 27.64 -12.15
C PHE A 18 -30.24 27.17 -10.83
N THR A 19 -30.23 25.86 -10.59
CA THR A 19 -30.77 25.23 -9.40
C THR A 19 -29.67 24.40 -8.77
N GLU A 20 -29.25 24.78 -7.57
CA GLU A 20 -28.30 24.01 -6.75
C GLU A 20 -28.80 22.58 -6.52
N GLY A 21 -27.90 21.61 -6.39
CA GLY A 21 -28.25 20.18 -6.35
C GLY A 21 -28.85 19.68 -7.67
N SER A 22 -28.39 20.25 -8.79
CA SER A 22 -28.71 19.80 -10.14
C SER A 22 -27.44 19.43 -10.90
N ALA A 23 -27.57 18.46 -11.79
CA ALA A 23 -26.46 17.86 -12.53
C ALA A 23 -25.44 17.10 -11.66
N GLU A 24 -25.89 16.51 -10.56
CA GLU A 24 -25.07 15.69 -9.66
C GLU A 24 -24.45 14.49 -10.38
N THR A 25 -25.20 13.84 -11.27
CA THR A 25 -24.66 12.81 -12.17
C THR A 25 -25.00 13.09 -13.63
N VAL A 26 -24.10 12.71 -14.56
CA VAL A 26 -24.28 12.94 -16.00
C VAL A 26 -24.05 11.65 -16.81
N ALA A 27 -25.00 11.31 -17.68
CA ALA A 27 -24.91 10.20 -18.62
C ALA A 27 -25.11 10.66 -20.07
N TYR A 28 -24.57 9.88 -21.01
CA TYR A 28 -24.60 10.19 -22.45
C TYR A 28 -25.40 9.17 -23.26
N ASP A 29 -26.33 9.65 -24.07
CA ASP A 29 -27.05 8.90 -25.11
C ASP A 29 -26.31 9.03 -26.44
N GLU A 30 -25.53 8.00 -26.77
CA GLU A 30 -24.79 7.91 -28.02
C GLU A 30 -25.68 7.86 -29.27
N ILE A 31 -26.93 7.40 -29.15
CA ILE A 31 -27.82 7.17 -30.30
C ILE A 31 -28.41 8.50 -30.76
N ASN A 32 -28.96 9.28 -29.83
CA ASN A 32 -29.64 10.54 -30.16
C ASN A 32 -28.77 11.78 -29.90
N LYS A 33 -27.52 11.61 -29.42
CA LYS A 33 -26.59 12.69 -29.07
C LYS A 33 -27.20 13.61 -28.01
N ARG A 34 -27.60 13.00 -26.89
CA ARG A 34 -28.21 13.69 -25.75
C ARG A 34 -27.39 13.42 -24.50
N ALA A 35 -27.47 14.34 -23.54
CA ALA A 35 -27.01 14.10 -22.18
C ALA A 35 -28.22 14.04 -21.25
N ALA A 36 -28.14 13.22 -20.20
CA ALA A 36 -29.13 13.13 -19.15
C ALA A 36 -28.45 13.39 -17.81
N PHE A 37 -29.08 14.14 -16.92
CA PHE A 37 -28.54 14.44 -15.61
C PHE A 37 -29.62 14.58 -14.54
N THR A 38 -29.28 14.18 -13.31
CA THR A 38 -30.16 14.18 -12.15
C THR A 38 -30.32 15.57 -11.56
N ASN A 39 -31.45 15.81 -10.88
CA ASN A 39 -31.77 17.05 -10.19
C ASN A 39 -32.44 16.66 -8.87
N SER A 40 -31.67 16.58 -7.79
CA SER A 40 -32.17 16.15 -6.48
C SER A 40 -33.10 17.18 -5.85
N SER A 41 -32.79 18.47 -6.02
CA SER A 41 -33.57 19.57 -5.45
C SER A 41 -35.00 19.70 -6.00
N ASP A 42 -35.27 19.24 -7.24
CA ASP A 42 -36.61 19.25 -7.84
C ASP A 42 -37.17 17.86 -8.18
N ASN A 43 -36.48 16.80 -7.77
CA ASN A 43 -36.84 15.40 -7.97
C ASN A 43 -37.16 15.07 -9.45
N SER A 44 -36.19 15.34 -10.32
CA SER A 44 -36.37 15.16 -11.76
C SER A 44 -35.12 14.69 -12.51
N LEU A 45 -35.34 14.09 -13.68
CA LEU A 45 -34.28 13.79 -14.65
C LEU A 45 -34.40 14.73 -15.84
N THR A 46 -33.35 15.50 -16.13
CA THR A 46 -33.31 16.39 -17.29
C THR A 46 -32.54 15.75 -18.43
N ILE A 47 -33.10 15.79 -19.64
CA ILE A 47 -32.47 15.31 -20.87
C ILE A 47 -32.30 16.47 -21.83
N VAL A 48 -31.08 16.69 -22.30
CA VAL A 48 -30.70 17.78 -23.19
C VAL A 48 -30.16 17.24 -24.51
N ASP A 49 -30.59 17.82 -25.63
CA ASP A 49 -30.03 17.58 -26.95
C ASP A 49 -28.72 18.36 -27.11
N ILE A 50 -27.65 17.61 -27.37
CA ILE A 50 -26.29 18.13 -27.56
C ILE A 50 -25.76 17.82 -28.95
N SER A 51 -26.64 17.54 -29.92
CA SER A 51 -26.24 17.37 -31.33
C SER A 51 -25.53 18.60 -31.90
N ASN A 52 -25.77 19.77 -31.31
CA ASN A 52 -24.98 20.98 -31.47
C ASN A 52 -24.34 21.38 -30.12
N LEU A 53 -23.07 21.04 -29.94
CA LEU A 53 -22.31 21.24 -28.69
C LEU A 53 -22.16 22.71 -28.26
N ALA A 54 -22.41 23.68 -29.14
CA ALA A 54 -22.35 25.10 -28.81
C ALA A 54 -23.69 25.65 -28.26
N ILE A 55 -24.79 24.90 -28.43
CA ILE A 55 -26.14 25.32 -28.07
C ILE A 55 -26.93 24.09 -27.59
N PRO A 56 -26.65 23.57 -26.39
CA PRO A 56 -27.44 22.50 -25.79
C PRO A 56 -28.88 22.99 -25.59
N THR A 57 -29.85 22.14 -25.88
CA THR A 57 -31.27 22.49 -25.77
C THR A 57 -32.06 21.45 -24.99
N LEU A 58 -33.01 21.89 -24.17
CA LEU A 58 -33.89 20.98 -23.45
C LEU A 58 -34.65 20.06 -24.42
N PHE A 59 -34.50 18.75 -24.24
CA PHE A 59 -35.33 17.76 -24.92
C PHE A 59 -36.57 17.44 -24.07
N THR A 60 -36.36 17.04 -22.81
CA THR A 60 -37.45 16.80 -21.85
C THR A 60 -36.94 16.83 -20.42
N THR A 61 -37.86 16.98 -19.47
CA THR A 61 -37.63 16.77 -18.04
C THR A 61 -38.65 15.76 -17.56
N ILE A 62 -38.19 14.73 -16.87
CA ILE A 62 -39.00 13.64 -16.34
C ILE A 62 -39.23 13.91 -14.85
N ASP A 63 -40.48 14.10 -14.46
CA ASP A 63 -40.90 14.19 -13.06
C ASP A 63 -40.82 12.81 -12.41
N LEU A 64 -40.00 12.68 -11.37
CA LEU A 64 -39.76 11.42 -10.68
C LEU A 64 -40.56 11.28 -9.37
N SER A 65 -41.23 12.36 -8.93
CA SER A 65 -42.10 12.36 -7.74
C SER A 65 -43.21 11.29 -7.71
N PRO A 66 -43.72 10.74 -8.85
CA PRO A 66 -44.65 9.62 -8.81
C PRO A 66 -44.04 8.28 -8.36
N TYR A 67 -42.71 8.16 -8.33
CA TYR A 67 -42.02 6.89 -8.11
C TYR A 67 -41.31 6.83 -6.74
N CYS A 68 -40.52 7.84 -6.39
CA CYS A 68 -39.73 7.92 -5.16
C CYS A 68 -39.28 9.37 -4.86
N ALA A 69 -38.28 9.56 -3.99
CA ALA A 69 -37.73 10.86 -3.59
C ALA A 69 -36.52 11.27 -4.47
N GLY A 70 -35.44 11.85 -3.92
CA GLY A 70 -34.31 12.41 -4.68
C GLY A 70 -33.59 11.43 -5.62
N PRO A 71 -33.33 11.79 -6.89
CA PRO A 71 -32.49 11.00 -7.79
C PRO A 71 -30.99 11.26 -7.62
N ASN A 72 -30.22 10.28 -7.16
CA ASN A 72 -28.78 10.45 -6.93
C ASN A 72 -27.97 10.19 -8.22
N SER A 73 -28.25 9.09 -8.93
CA SER A 73 -27.44 8.67 -10.08
C SER A 73 -28.20 8.33 -11.35
N VAL A 74 -27.62 8.61 -12.52
CA VAL A 74 -28.10 8.19 -13.84
C VAL A 74 -27.01 7.49 -14.66
N ALA A 75 -27.38 6.38 -15.31
CA ALA A 75 -26.56 5.71 -16.32
C ALA A 75 -27.37 5.32 -17.56
N ILE A 76 -26.71 5.26 -18.71
CA ILE A 76 -27.32 4.89 -19.99
C ILE A 76 -26.53 3.74 -20.62
N HIS A 77 -27.23 2.68 -21.02
CA HIS A 77 -26.69 1.60 -21.86
C HIS A 77 -27.66 1.24 -22.97
N GLY A 78 -27.18 1.32 -24.21
CA GLY A 78 -27.98 1.06 -25.41
C GLY A 78 -29.19 1.99 -25.49
N THR A 79 -30.40 1.44 -25.30
CA THR A 79 -31.67 2.19 -25.37
C THR A 79 -32.32 2.43 -24.01
N THR A 80 -31.59 2.16 -22.93
CA THR A 80 -32.11 2.17 -21.56
C THR A 80 -31.43 3.25 -20.75
N ILE A 81 -32.22 4.05 -20.05
CA ILE A 81 -31.79 4.95 -18.99
C ILE A 81 -32.14 4.27 -17.66
N ALA A 82 -31.20 4.19 -16.73
CA ALA A 82 -31.42 3.77 -15.36
C ALA A 82 -31.16 4.96 -14.42
N VAL A 83 -32.02 5.14 -13.42
CA VAL A 83 -31.91 6.21 -12.42
C VAL A 83 -32.01 5.60 -11.03
N ALA A 84 -31.02 5.85 -10.17
CA ALA A 84 -31.03 5.52 -8.75
C ALA A 84 -31.81 6.62 -8.02
N VAL A 85 -32.76 6.23 -7.18
CA VAL A 85 -33.66 7.17 -6.50
C VAL A 85 -33.88 6.72 -5.07
N GLU A 86 -33.60 7.60 -4.12
CA GLU A 86 -33.77 7.37 -2.69
C GLU A 86 -35.25 7.29 -2.28
N SER A 87 -35.50 6.77 -1.08
CA SER A 87 -36.82 6.79 -0.44
C SER A 87 -36.99 8.05 0.43
N ASP A 88 -38.22 8.36 0.84
CA ASP A 88 -38.50 9.34 1.91
C ASP A 88 -39.23 8.60 3.05
N PRO A 89 -38.55 8.29 4.17
CA PRO A 89 -37.17 8.67 4.52
C PRO A 89 -36.09 7.89 3.74
N LYS A 90 -34.87 8.44 3.62
CA LYS A 90 -33.74 7.85 2.86
C LYS A 90 -33.22 6.52 3.40
N GLN A 91 -33.46 6.26 4.68
CA GLN A 91 -33.15 4.98 5.34
C GLN A 91 -34.01 3.80 4.86
N ASP A 92 -35.16 4.05 4.23
CA ASP A 92 -35.97 2.99 3.61
C ASP A 92 -35.40 2.57 2.25
N ALA A 93 -35.72 1.35 1.81
CA ALA A 93 -35.25 0.82 0.54
C ALA A 93 -35.71 1.66 -0.68
N GLY A 94 -34.74 2.24 -1.38
CA GLY A 94 -34.93 3.07 -2.58
C GLY A 94 -35.31 2.26 -3.83
N LYS A 95 -35.17 2.89 -4.99
CA LYS A 95 -35.61 2.35 -6.28
C LYS A 95 -34.57 2.59 -7.37
N VAL A 96 -34.51 1.65 -8.31
CA VAL A 96 -33.96 1.92 -9.65
C VAL A 96 -35.10 2.04 -10.63
N LEU A 97 -35.17 3.17 -11.32
CA LEU A 97 -36.16 3.46 -12.35
C LEU A 97 -35.55 3.29 -13.73
N PHE A 98 -36.26 2.62 -14.63
CA PHE A 98 -35.85 2.41 -16.01
C PHE A 98 -36.73 3.18 -16.97
N PHE A 99 -36.11 3.92 -17.88
CA PHE A 99 -36.77 4.64 -18.97
C PHE A 99 -36.16 4.27 -20.32
N ASN A 100 -36.88 4.51 -21.41
CA ASN A 100 -36.27 4.53 -22.74
C ASN A 100 -35.66 5.91 -23.04
N LEU A 101 -34.96 6.05 -24.17
CA LEU A 101 -34.32 7.31 -24.59
C LEU A 101 -35.28 8.46 -24.94
N ASN A 102 -36.61 8.22 -24.96
CA ASN A 102 -37.62 9.28 -25.07
C ASN A 102 -38.10 9.78 -23.69
N GLY A 103 -37.66 9.14 -22.61
CA GLY A 103 -38.14 9.39 -21.25
C GLY A 103 -39.42 8.64 -20.90
N ASP A 104 -39.82 7.62 -21.67
CA ASP A 104 -40.96 6.79 -21.31
C ASP A 104 -40.55 5.75 -20.25
N PHE A 105 -41.31 5.68 -19.16
CA PHE A 105 -41.11 4.70 -18.10
C PHE A 105 -41.27 3.26 -18.62
N LEU A 106 -40.35 2.38 -18.20
CA LEU A 106 -40.32 0.96 -18.56
C LEU A 106 -40.60 0.07 -17.35
N LYS A 107 -39.86 0.26 -16.26
CA LYS A 107 -39.89 -0.61 -15.08
C LYS A 107 -39.26 0.09 -13.88
N GLN A 108 -39.61 -0.36 -12.68
CA GLN A 108 -38.88 -0.05 -11.45
C GLN A 108 -38.47 -1.33 -10.72
N ILE A 109 -37.35 -1.28 -10.02
CA ILE A 109 -36.82 -2.34 -9.16
C ILE A 109 -36.52 -1.74 -7.79
N THR A 110 -36.67 -2.52 -6.72
CA THR A 110 -36.27 -2.07 -5.37
C THR A 110 -34.78 -2.29 -5.18
N ALA A 111 -34.10 -1.26 -4.69
CA ALA A 111 -32.68 -1.27 -4.34
C ALA A 111 -32.52 -1.41 -2.81
N GLY A 112 -31.30 -1.23 -2.30
CA GLY A 112 -31.04 -1.05 -0.87
C GLY A 112 -31.49 0.33 -0.37
N SER A 113 -31.15 0.65 0.88
CA SER A 113 -31.35 1.99 1.45
C SER A 113 -30.36 2.97 0.82
N LEU A 114 -30.84 4.18 0.48
CA LEU A 114 -30.07 5.22 -0.22
C LEU A 114 -29.23 4.69 -1.41
N PRO A 115 -29.88 4.26 -2.52
CA PRO A 115 -29.17 3.92 -3.74
C PRO A 115 -28.51 5.17 -4.30
N ASP A 116 -27.19 5.23 -4.16
CA ASP A 116 -26.42 6.42 -4.45
C ASP A 116 -25.92 6.39 -5.90
N MET A 117 -24.83 5.66 -6.20
CA MET A 117 -24.33 5.50 -7.56
C MET A 117 -24.85 4.24 -8.28
N LEU A 118 -25.07 4.32 -9.60
CA LEU A 118 -25.29 3.15 -10.44
C LEU A 118 -24.45 3.10 -11.73
N THR A 119 -24.08 1.89 -12.16
CA THR A 119 -23.31 1.68 -13.40
C THR A 119 -23.60 0.33 -14.05
N PHE A 120 -23.53 0.27 -15.39
CA PHE A 120 -23.71 -0.96 -16.14
C PHE A 120 -22.39 -1.71 -16.29
N THR A 121 -22.45 -3.05 -16.36
CA THR A 121 -21.32 -3.81 -16.91
C THR A 121 -21.08 -3.40 -18.37
N PRO A 122 -19.84 -3.51 -18.90
CA PRO A 122 -19.53 -3.11 -20.27
C PRO A 122 -20.45 -3.74 -21.33
N ASP A 123 -20.85 -5.00 -21.12
CA ASP A 123 -21.76 -5.73 -22.01
C ASP A 123 -23.26 -5.42 -21.78
N GLY A 124 -23.60 -4.65 -20.75
CA GLY A 124 -24.96 -4.31 -20.34
C GLY A 124 -25.76 -5.46 -19.76
N SER A 125 -25.13 -6.59 -19.44
CA SER A 125 -25.80 -7.77 -18.89
C SER A 125 -26.14 -7.64 -17.41
N LYS A 126 -25.49 -6.73 -16.68
CA LYS A 126 -25.82 -6.37 -15.29
C LYS A 126 -25.81 -4.85 -15.12
N LEU A 127 -26.59 -4.38 -14.15
CA LEU A 127 -26.54 -3.03 -13.59
C LEU A 127 -26.22 -3.15 -12.09
N LEU A 128 -25.23 -2.42 -11.62
CA LEU A 128 -24.77 -2.40 -10.23
C LEU A 128 -25.22 -1.08 -9.59
N VAL A 129 -25.58 -1.14 -8.31
CA VAL A 129 -26.03 0.02 -7.54
C VAL A 129 -25.40 -0.05 -6.16
N ALA A 130 -24.61 0.97 -5.82
CA ALA A 130 -24.13 1.19 -4.46
C ALA A 130 -25.29 1.73 -3.63
N ASN A 131 -25.50 1.15 -2.45
CA ASN A 131 -26.58 1.53 -1.55
C ASN A 131 -25.89 1.85 -0.24
N GLU A 132 -25.74 3.14 0.00
CA GLU A 132 -24.88 3.71 1.02
C GLU A 132 -25.35 3.30 2.41
N GLY A 133 -26.63 3.48 2.68
CA GLY A 133 -27.22 3.06 3.96
C GLY A 133 -26.93 4.04 5.11
N GLU A 134 -26.83 5.33 4.82
CA GLU A 134 -26.58 6.36 5.83
C GLU A 134 -27.59 6.36 6.99
N PRO A 135 -27.13 6.73 8.19
CA PRO A 135 -27.99 6.95 9.35
C PRO A 135 -28.88 8.19 9.20
N THR A 136 -29.93 8.27 10.02
CA THR A 136 -30.67 9.53 10.24
C THR A 136 -29.79 10.56 10.94
N ASP A 137 -30.05 11.86 10.77
CA ASP A 137 -29.30 12.95 11.43
C ASP A 137 -29.14 12.77 12.95
N ASP A 138 -30.15 12.25 13.65
CA ASP A 138 -30.09 11.98 15.10
C ASP A 138 -29.44 10.63 15.47
N TYR A 139 -28.92 9.92 14.47
CA TYR A 139 -28.26 8.61 14.52
C TYR A 139 -29.10 7.47 15.12
N THR A 140 -30.44 7.62 15.18
CA THR A 140 -31.32 6.61 15.81
C THR A 140 -31.73 5.47 14.89
N ILE A 141 -31.67 5.66 13.57
CA ILE A 141 -31.91 4.64 12.55
C ILE A 141 -30.70 4.63 11.62
N ASP A 142 -30.03 3.49 11.57
CA ASP A 142 -28.76 3.27 10.88
C ASP A 142 -28.89 1.94 10.11
N PRO A 143 -29.35 1.98 8.84
CA PRO A 143 -29.54 0.78 8.02
C PRO A 143 -28.19 0.17 7.62
N GLU A 144 -28.22 -1.06 7.10
CA GLU A 144 -26.98 -1.68 6.59
C GLU A 144 -26.73 -1.26 5.14
N GLY A 145 -25.49 -0.89 4.82
CA GLY A 145 -25.04 -0.68 3.45
C GLY A 145 -25.06 -1.97 2.63
N SER A 146 -25.18 -1.85 1.31
CA SER A 146 -25.25 -3.01 0.42
C SER A 146 -24.94 -2.67 -1.04
N VAL A 147 -24.71 -3.69 -1.87
CA VAL A 147 -24.62 -3.53 -3.33
C VAL A 147 -25.74 -4.32 -4.01
N THR A 148 -26.58 -3.62 -4.80
CA THR A 148 -27.67 -4.24 -5.56
C THR A 148 -27.17 -4.60 -6.95
N ILE A 149 -27.25 -5.89 -7.30
CA ILE A 149 -26.94 -6.39 -8.64
C ILE A 149 -28.25 -6.70 -9.36
N ILE A 150 -28.48 -6.01 -10.47
CA ILE A 150 -29.65 -6.21 -11.34
C ILE A 150 -29.21 -6.98 -12.58
N ASP A 151 -29.73 -8.20 -12.74
CA ASP A 151 -29.56 -8.99 -13.97
C ASP A 151 -30.38 -8.35 -15.09
N MET A 152 -29.70 -7.93 -16.15
CA MET A 152 -30.24 -7.27 -17.34
C MET A 152 -30.17 -8.18 -18.58
N SER A 153 -29.68 -9.41 -18.45
CA SER A 153 -29.45 -10.35 -19.57
C SER A 153 -30.73 -10.72 -20.34
N GLY A 154 -31.88 -10.73 -19.64
CA GLY A 154 -33.21 -10.91 -20.24
C GLY A 154 -33.88 -9.62 -20.76
N GLY A 155 -33.16 -8.50 -20.73
CA GLY A 155 -33.65 -7.14 -20.98
C GLY A 155 -34.41 -6.54 -19.80
N VAL A 156 -34.59 -5.21 -19.80
CA VAL A 156 -35.24 -4.42 -18.72
C VAL A 156 -36.52 -5.05 -18.20
N MET A 157 -37.42 -5.47 -19.08
CA MET A 157 -38.71 -6.03 -18.66
C MET A 157 -38.57 -7.33 -17.84
N SER A 158 -37.51 -8.10 -18.07
CA SER A 158 -37.20 -9.34 -17.35
C SER A 158 -36.26 -9.13 -16.17
N ALA A 159 -35.74 -7.91 -15.97
CA ALA A 159 -34.70 -7.64 -14.99
C ALA A 159 -35.08 -8.00 -13.55
N THR A 160 -34.13 -8.52 -12.78
CA THR A 160 -34.30 -8.94 -11.38
C THR A 160 -33.11 -8.52 -10.55
N ALA A 161 -33.35 -8.08 -9.32
CA ALA A 161 -32.30 -7.69 -8.37
C ALA A 161 -31.94 -8.82 -7.39
N SER A 162 -30.69 -8.80 -6.97
CA SER A 162 -30.15 -9.43 -5.76
C SER A 162 -29.30 -8.41 -5.00
N HIS A 163 -29.11 -8.62 -3.70
CA HIS A 163 -28.29 -7.73 -2.86
C HIS A 163 -27.10 -8.51 -2.31
N ILE A 164 -25.93 -7.89 -2.37
CA ILE A 164 -24.74 -8.28 -1.64
C ILE A 164 -24.74 -7.47 -0.35
N THR A 165 -24.71 -8.17 0.79
CA THR A 165 -24.75 -7.61 2.14
C THR A 165 -23.42 -7.85 2.86
N PHE A 166 -23.14 -7.04 3.88
CA PHE A 166 -21.91 -7.13 4.67
C PHE A 166 -22.06 -7.92 5.99
N GLU A 167 -23.26 -8.46 6.30
CA GLU A 167 -23.55 -9.18 7.55
C GLU A 167 -22.49 -10.23 7.95
N SER A 168 -21.90 -10.93 6.97
CA SER A 168 -20.87 -11.96 7.20
C SER A 168 -19.53 -11.44 7.70
N TYR A 169 -19.38 -10.12 7.84
CA TYR A 169 -18.20 -9.44 8.37
C TYR A 169 -18.44 -8.85 9.76
N ASN A 170 -19.66 -8.94 10.31
CA ASN A 170 -19.99 -8.39 11.63
C ASN A 170 -19.21 -9.02 12.79
N ASP A 171 -18.61 -10.20 12.60
CA ASP A 171 -17.72 -10.88 13.55
C ASP A 171 -16.22 -10.68 13.25
N LYS A 172 -15.88 -9.76 12.34
CA LYS A 172 -14.51 -9.46 11.87
C LYS A 172 -14.10 -7.98 12.11
N LYS A 173 -14.79 -7.24 12.97
CA LYS A 173 -14.54 -5.80 13.20
C LYS A 173 -13.08 -5.53 13.57
N ALA A 174 -12.54 -6.21 14.58
CA ALA A 174 -11.16 -6.01 15.02
C ALA A 174 -10.16 -6.47 13.95
N SER A 175 -10.48 -7.52 13.20
CA SER A 175 -9.65 -7.96 12.07
C SER A 175 -9.56 -6.91 10.95
N LEU A 176 -10.67 -6.26 10.61
CA LEU A 176 -10.71 -5.20 9.59
C LEU A 176 -10.03 -3.91 10.09
N GLN A 177 -10.25 -3.54 11.35
CA GLN A 177 -9.54 -2.42 11.99
C GLN A 177 -8.02 -2.63 11.99
N ASN A 178 -7.55 -3.83 12.34
CA ASN A 178 -6.12 -4.17 12.25
C ASN A 178 -5.59 -4.10 10.81
N LYS A 179 -6.44 -4.32 9.80
CA LYS A 179 -6.08 -4.13 8.38
C LYS A 179 -5.86 -2.66 8.02
N GLY A 180 -6.41 -1.73 8.81
CA GLY A 180 -6.42 -0.29 8.56
C GLY A 180 -7.75 0.24 8.00
N ILE A 181 -8.83 -0.53 8.12
CA ILE A 181 -10.19 -0.08 7.76
C ILE A 181 -10.82 0.60 8.98
N ARG A 182 -11.44 1.75 8.77
CA ARG A 182 -12.14 2.48 9.83
C ARG A 182 -13.50 1.83 10.05
N ILE A 183 -13.81 1.45 11.30
CA ILE A 183 -15.13 0.91 11.71
C ILE A 183 -15.45 1.48 13.10
N PHE A 184 -16.36 2.45 13.20
CA PHE A 184 -16.46 3.32 14.38
C PHE A 184 -17.84 3.92 14.68
N GLY A 185 -18.78 3.89 13.73
CA GLY A 185 -20.11 4.47 13.79
C GLY A 185 -20.91 4.09 15.03
N ASN A 186 -21.94 4.89 15.31
CA ASN A 186 -22.81 4.75 16.48
C ASN A 186 -22.03 4.65 17.80
N ASN A 187 -21.09 5.58 18.05
CA ASN A 187 -20.22 5.57 19.25
C ASN A 187 -19.50 4.22 19.45
N SER A 188 -18.87 3.71 18.39
CA SER A 188 -18.16 2.43 18.33
C SER A 188 -19.03 1.18 18.47
N THR A 189 -20.36 1.32 18.46
CA THR A 189 -21.31 0.19 18.58
C THR A 189 -21.89 -0.30 17.26
N ALA A 190 -21.65 0.42 16.14
CA ALA A 190 -22.06 -0.03 14.82
C ALA A 190 -21.42 -1.39 14.47
N THR A 191 -22.24 -2.21 13.82
CA THR A 191 -21.77 -3.42 13.14
C THR A 191 -21.00 -3.04 11.88
N VAL A 192 -20.16 -3.95 11.37
CA VAL A 192 -19.44 -3.70 10.10
C VAL A 192 -20.41 -3.42 8.96
N ALA A 193 -21.57 -4.08 8.93
CA ALA A 193 -22.55 -3.89 7.87
C ALA A 193 -23.27 -2.55 7.89
N GLN A 194 -23.38 -1.91 9.05
CA GLN A 194 -23.90 -0.54 9.16
C GLN A 194 -22.81 0.49 8.83
N ASP A 195 -21.57 0.20 9.24
CA ASP A 195 -20.45 1.13 9.06
C ASP A 195 -19.86 1.17 7.65
N LEU A 196 -20.10 0.15 6.82
CA LEU A 196 -19.67 0.19 5.43
C LEU A 196 -20.78 0.84 4.62
N GLU A 197 -20.50 2.04 4.11
CA GLU A 197 -21.38 2.88 3.30
C GLU A 197 -20.89 2.88 1.85
N PRO A 198 -21.44 2.04 0.94
CA PRO A 198 -21.05 2.05 -0.47
C PRO A 198 -21.59 3.27 -1.24
N GLU A 199 -20.72 4.04 -1.90
CA GLU A 199 -21.11 5.24 -2.66
C GLU A 199 -20.89 5.07 -4.17
N PHE A 200 -19.64 4.98 -4.64
CA PHE A 200 -19.26 4.85 -6.04
C PHE A 200 -18.86 3.43 -6.46
N ILE A 201 -19.20 3.06 -7.70
CA ILE A 201 -18.85 1.76 -8.28
C ILE A 201 -18.12 1.94 -9.62
N THR A 202 -17.00 1.25 -9.78
CA THR A 202 -16.36 1.04 -11.09
C THR A 202 -16.29 -0.45 -11.46
N VAL A 203 -16.39 -0.74 -12.76
CA VAL A 203 -16.39 -2.11 -13.30
C VAL A 203 -15.19 -2.31 -14.21
N THR A 204 -14.49 -3.43 -14.04
CA THR A 204 -13.33 -3.75 -14.87
C THR A 204 -13.71 -3.84 -16.36
N PRO A 205 -12.79 -3.54 -17.30
CA PRO A 205 -13.09 -3.56 -18.73
C PRO A 205 -13.61 -4.91 -19.25
N ASP A 206 -13.20 -6.02 -18.63
CA ASP A 206 -13.68 -7.37 -18.95
C ASP A 206 -15.04 -7.73 -18.34
N GLY A 207 -15.58 -6.87 -17.45
CA GLY A 207 -16.84 -7.06 -16.75
C GLY A 207 -16.83 -8.15 -15.68
N SER A 208 -15.66 -8.64 -15.26
CA SER A 208 -15.56 -9.74 -14.30
C SER A 208 -15.53 -9.30 -12.84
N LYS A 209 -15.08 -8.07 -12.55
CA LYS A 209 -15.01 -7.52 -11.19
C LYS A 209 -15.63 -6.12 -11.12
N ALA A 210 -16.08 -5.76 -9.93
CA ALA A 210 -16.39 -4.38 -9.56
C ALA A 210 -15.61 -3.98 -8.30
N TYR A 211 -15.26 -2.69 -8.23
CA TYR A 211 -14.69 -2.04 -7.06
C TYR A 211 -15.67 -0.99 -6.58
N VAL A 212 -15.85 -0.93 -5.26
CA VAL A 212 -16.81 -0.03 -4.60
C VAL A 212 -16.08 0.66 -3.46
N ASN A 213 -16.04 1.99 -3.43
CA ASN A 213 -15.50 2.72 -2.28
C ASN A 213 -16.51 2.69 -1.13
N CYS A 214 -15.99 2.79 0.08
CA CYS A 214 -16.71 3.26 1.25
C CYS A 214 -15.85 4.36 1.85
N GLN A 215 -16.24 5.62 1.65
CA GLN A 215 -15.36 6.76 1.80
C GLN A 215 -14.93 6.94 3.26
N GLU A 216 -15.88 6.97 4.19
CA GLU A 216 -15.65 7.13 5.63
C GLU A 216 -14.88 5.94 6.21
N ALA A 217 -15.08 4.75 5.64
CA ALA A 217 -14.32 3.56 6.04
C ALA A 217 -12.86 3.57 5.53
N ASN A 218 -12.51 4.49 4.62
CA ASN A 218 -11.24 4.56 3.90
C ASN A 218 -10.90 3.21 3.23
N ALA A 219 -11.89 2.61 2.55
CA ALA A 219 -11.83 1.23 2.10
C ALA A 219 -12.40 1.02 0.68
N LEU A 220 -11.97 -0.10 0.06
CA LEU A 220 -12.50 -0.60 -1.21
C LEU A 220 -13.05 -2.02 -1.03
N VAL A 221 -14.32 -2.22 -1.37
CA VAL A 221 -14.96 -3.54 -1.49
C VAL A 221 -14.75 -4.08 -2.91
N ILE A 222 -14.27 -5.31 -3.02
CA ILE A 222 -14.06 -5.98 -4.30
C ILE A 222 -15.15 -7.04 -4.51
N ILE A 223 -15.86 -6.98 -5.63
CA ILE A 223 -16.92 -7.93 -5.98
C ILE A 223 -16.53 -8.71 -7.23
N ASP A 224 -16.64 -10.03 -7.16
CA ASP A 224 -16.63 -10.91 -8.34
C ASP A 224 -18.04 -10.96 -8.95
N LEU A 225 -18.17 -10.44 -10.17
CA LEU A 225 -19.43 -10.37 -10.90
C LEU A 225 -19.81 -11.68 -11.60
N THR A 226 -18.91 -12.66 -11.61
CA THR A 226 -19.19 -14.01 -12.12
C THR A 226 -19.92 -14.86 -11.08
N THR A 227 -19.62 -14.62 -9.79
CA THR A 227 -20.22 -15.34 -8.66
C THR A 227 -21.16 -14.47 -7.83
N ASP A 228 -21.20 -13.15 -8.09
CA ASP A 228 -21.94 -12.14 -7.33
C ASP A 228 -21.59 -12.19 -5.82
N SER A 229 -20.28 -12.17 -5.52
CA SER A 229 -19.76 -12.30 -4.15
C SER A 229 -18.58 -11.38 -3.85
N ILE A 230 -18.43 -11.01 -2.57
CA ILE A 230 -17.29 -10.20 -2.08
C ILE A 230 -16.02 -11.05 -2.10
N LEU A 231 -14.95 -10.54 -2.71
CA LEU A 231 -13.64 -11.15 -2.75
C LEU A 231 -12.74 -10.73 -1.59
N ASP A 232 -12.78 -9.44 -1.22
CA ASP A 232 -12.03 -8.84 -0.11
C ASP A 232 -12.59 -7.42 0.19
N ILE A 233 -12.24 -6.89 1.36
CA ILE A 233 -12.41 -5.47 1.71
C ILE A 233 -11.01 -4.94 2.01
N LEU A 234 -10.53 -4.02 1.19
CA LEU A 234 -9.15 -3.53 1.23
C LEU A 234 -9.06 -2.16 1.89
N PRO A 235 -8.08 -1.92 2.77
CA PRO A 235 -7.76 -0.58 3.24
C PRO A 235 -7.09 0.21 2.11
N LEU A 236 -7.34 1.52 2.04
CA LEU A 236 -6.57 2.42 1.18
C LEU A 236 -5.24 2.85 1.82
N GLY A 237 -5.11 2.67 3.14
CA GLY A 237 -3.94 3.08 3.91
C GLY A 237 -3.94 4.59 4.19
N TYR A 238 -2.77 5.13 4.51
CA TYR A 238 -2.62 6.52 4.92
C TYR A 238 -1.44 7.20 4.23
N LYS A 239 -1.60 8.48 3.93
CA LYS A 239 -0.55 9.38 3.47
C LYS A 239 0.22 9.92 4.68
N ASN A 240 1.47 9.50 4.86
CA ASN A 240 2.31 10.03 5.94
C ASN A 240 2.95 11.35 5.50
N HIS A 241 2.39 12.47 5.97
CA HIS A 241 2.81 13.82 5.59
C HIS A 241 4.26 14.16 6.02
N LEU A 242 4.89 13.37 6.90
CA LEU A 242 6.31 13.52 7.27
C LEU A 242 7.29 12.70 6.41
N LEU A 243 6.82 11.64 5.73
CA LEU A 243 7.70 10.80 4.92
C LEU A 243 7.70 11.25 3.46
N GLY A 244 6.53 11.35 2.84
CA GLY A 244 6.42 11.65 1.41
C GLY A 244 6.50 10.44 0.49
N THR A 245 6.72 10.66 -0.82
CA THR A 245 6.69 9.59 -1.83
C THR A 245 7.96 8.72 -1.76
N PRO A 246 7.86 7.38 -1.64
CA PRO A 246 9.04 6.52 -1.62
C PRO A 246 9.66 6.32 -3.01
N THR A 247 11.00 6.32 -3.06
CA THR A 247 11.81 5.95 -4.22
C THR A 247 12.90 4.97 -3.81
N ILE A 248 13.47 4.23 -4.76
CA ILE A 248 14.51 3.24 -4.45
C ILE A 248 15.72 3.29 -5.39
N GLU A 249 16.90 3.17 -4.81
CA GLU A 249 18.16 2.84 -5.49
C GLU A 249 18.59 1.40 -5.14
N GLN A 250 19.01 0.61 -6.13
CA GLN A 250 19.37 -0.79 -5.94
C GLN A 250 20.83 -1.05 -6.33
N PHE A 251 21.52 -1.80 -5.49
CA PHE A 251 22.93 -2.16 -5.64
C PHE A 251 23.10 -3.68 -5.63
N ILE A 252 23.60 -4.24 -6.74
CA ILE A 252 23.93 -5.67 -6.83
C ILE A 252 25.27 -5.88 -6.14
N VAL A 253 25.23 -6.25 -4.86
CA VAL A 253 26.38 -6.24 -3.96
C VAL A 253 27.51 -7.13 -4.50
N ASN A 254 27.18 -8.35 -4.91
CA ASN A 254 28.14 -9.34 -5.41
C ASN A 254 28.77 -8.99 -6.78
N GLU A 255 28.21 -8.03 -7.53
CA GLU A 255 28.81 -7.52 -8.77
C GLU A 255 29.68 -6.28 -8.54
N LEU A 256 29.39 -5.51 -7.50
CA LEU A 256 30.06 -4.23 -7.21
C LEU A 256 31.34 -4.39 -6.40
N VAL A 257 31.53 -5.52 -5.71
CA VAL A 257 32.77 -5.82 -4.98
C VAL A 257 33.74 -6.61 -5.85
N SER A 258 34.92 -6.03 -6.11
CA SER A 258 35.92 -6.59 -7.04
C SER A 258 36.44 -7.99 -6.70
N ASP A 259 36.45 -8.34 -5.41
CA ASP A 259 37.01 -9.59 -4.89
C ASP A 259 35.99 -10.30 -3.97
N TRP A 260 34.74 -10.38 -4.42
CA TRP A 260 33.69 -11.05 -3.66
C TRP A 260 34.08 -12.52 -3.34
N PRO A 261 34.18 -12.91 -2.04
CA PRO A 261 34.86 -14.15 -1.67
C PRO A 261 34.16 -15.43 -2.13
N SER A 262 34.95 -16.41 -2.57
CA SER A 262 34.52 -17.82 -2.67
C SER A 262 34.45 -18.45 -1.28
N LEU A 263 33.30 -19.04 -0.94
CA LEU A 263 33.09 -19.86 0.26
C LEU A 263 33.62 -21.29 0.08
N GLY A 264 33.70 -21.75 -1.15
CA GLY A 264 34.26 -23.06 -1.50
C GLY A 264 33.54 -23.74 -2.67
N VAL A 265 34.11 -24.86 -3.11
CA VAL A 265 33.55 -25.71 -4.16
C VAL A 265 32.51 -26.66 -3.54
N PRO A 266 31.28 -26.75 -4.08
CA PRO A 266 30.29 -27.74 -3.66
C PRO A 266 30.86 -29.18 -3.64
N VAL A 267 30.52 -29.96 -2.61
CA VAL A 267 30.93 -31.37 -2.49
C VAL A 267 30.35 -32.25 -3.60
N TYR A 268 29.26 -31.82 -4.22
CA TYR A 268 28.60 -32.50 -5.33
C TYR A 268 28.06 -31.46 -6.31
N ASP A 269 28.31 -31.71 -7.60
CA ASP A 269 27.43 -31.40 -8.74
C ASP A 269 28.24 -31.04 -9.99
N GLY A 270 28.61 -32.04 -10.80
CA GLY A 270 28.62 -31.88 -12.26
C GLY A 270 29.47 -30.76 -12.92
N GLY A 271 30.28 -30.00 -12.18
CA GLY A 271 31.00 -28.81 -12.66
C GLY A 271 30.38 -27.45 -12.29
N GLN A 272 29.55 -27.34 -11.24
CA GLN A 272 29.12 -26.04 -10.70
C GLN A 272 30.32 -25.17 -10.29
N PRO A 273 30.23 -23.84 -10.44
CA PRO A 273 31.25 -22.92 -9.97
C PRO A 273 31.34 -22.90 -8.44
N ASP A 274 32.40 -22.27 -7.93
CA ASP A 274 32.54 -21.92 -6.52
C ASP A 274 31.29 -21.20 -6.00
N VAL A 275 30.84 -21.56 -4.80
CA VAL A 275 29.79 -20.82 -4.11
C VAL A 275 30.40 -19.53 -3.59
N LEU A 276 29.81 -18.39 -3.93
CA LEU A 276 30.26 -17.08 -3.46
C LEU A 276 29.57 -16.71 -2.14
N LEU A 277 30.13 -15.73 -1.45
CA LEU A 277 29.50 -15.11 -0.29
C LEU A 277 28.11 -14.56 -0.67
N GLY A 278 27.14 -14.67 0.23
CA GLY A 278 25.75 -14.31 -0.01
C GLY A 278 24.90 -14.91 1.09
N GLY A 279 23.65 -15.23 0.78
CA GLY A 279 22.70 -15.85 1.70
C GLY A 279 22.20 -14.90 2.78
N PHE A 280 22.20 -13.58 2.52
CA PHE A 280 22.06 -12.58 3.57
C PHE A 280 20.60 -12.46 4.06
N SER A 281 20.37 -12.89 5.30
CA SER A 281 19.05 -12.92 5.93
C SER A 281 18.85 -11.90 7.05
N GLY A 282 19.85 -11.08 7.36
CA GLY A 282 19.70 -9.99 8.33
C GLY A 282 20.60 -8.82 7.99
N LEU A 283 20.17 -7.60 8.35
CA LEU A 283 20.89 -6.36 8.04
C LEU A 283 20.89 -5.40 9.23
N PHE A 284 22.06 -4.84 9.55
CA PHE A 284 22.23 -3.81 10.56
C PHE A 284 23.02 -2.62 10.00
N TYR A 285 22.57 -1.41 10.28
CA TYR A 285 23.26 -0.17 9.91
C TYR A 285 24.09 0.38 11.08
N ASP A 286 25.39 0.57 10.85
CA ASP A 286 26.33 1.07 11.86
C ASP A 286 26.34 2.60 11.86
N THR A 287 25.36 3.20 12.55
CA THR A 287 25.20 4.65 12.64
C THR A 287 26.45 5.35 13.19
N GLU A 288 27.15 4.74 14.16
CA GLU A 288 28.29 5.37 14.83
C GLU A 288 29.50 5.53 13.91
N ASN A 289 29.75 4.55 13.03
CA ASN A 289 30.92 4.55 12.14
C ASN A 289 30.58 5.02 10.72
N SER A 290 29.30 5.18 10.40
CA SER A 290 28.85 5.69 9.12
C SER A 290 29.00 7.20 8.98
N THR A 291 29.03 7.65 7.72
CA THR A 291 28.98 9.06 7.32
C THR A 291 27.96 9.21 6.19
N GLU A 292 27.59 10.44 5.83
CA GLU A 292 26.71 10.70 4.67
C GLU A 292 27.22 10.06 3.37
N ILE A 293 28.54 9.93 3.20
CA ILE A 293 29.16 9.38 2.00
C ILE A 293 29.38 7.87 2.12
N ASN A 294 29.93 7.41 3.23
CA ASN A 294 30.26 6.00 3.46
C ASN A 294 29.33 5.44 4.52
N GLN A 295 28.36 4.64 4.09
CA GLN A 295 27.37 3.96 4.92
C GLN A 295 27.83 2.52 5.19
N ILE A 296 27.96 2.15 6.46
CA ILE A 296 28.52 0.88 6.90
C ILE A 296 27.40 -0.04 7.36
N PHE A 297 27.43 -1.28 6.89
CA PHE A 297 26.44 -2.30 7.18
C PHE A 297 27.10 -3.56 7.71
N TYR A 298 26.39 -4.27 8.57
CA TYR A 298 26.65 -5.67 8.91
C TYR A 298 25.50 -6.50 8.40
N ALA A 299 25.81 -7.58 7.68
CA ALA A 299 24.84 -8.57 7.25
C ALA A 299 25.28 -9.95 7.69
N ILE A 300 24.33 -10.87 7.77
CA ILE A 300 24.61 -12.24 8.15
C ILE A 300 24.07 -13.22 7.11
N PRO A 301 24.91 -14.14 6.60
CA PRO A 301 24.42 -15.29 5.87
C PRO A 301 23.63 -16.26 6.77
N ASP A 302 22.63 -16.93 6.20
CA ASP A 302 21.82 -17.98 6.82
C ASP A 302 22.65 -19.24 7.26
N ARG A 303 21.99 -20.39 7.41
CA ARG A 303 22.63 -21.71 7.66
C ARG A 303 23.72 -22.14 6.66
N GLY A 304 23.96 -21.41 5.58
CA GLY A 304 25.00 -21.70 4.62
C GLY A 304 24.53 -22.54 3.43
N PRO A 305 25.40 -22.70 2.41
CA PRO A 305 25.01 -23.29 1.13
C PRO A 305 24.42 -24.70 1.24
N ASN A 306 23.11 -24.78 1.03
CA ASN A 306 22.30 -25.99 1.15
C ASN A 306 21.49 -26.25 -0.14
N ALA A 307 20.85 -27.41 -0.20
CA ALA A 307 19.85 -27.75 -1.21
C ALA A 307 18.46 -27.80 -0.57
N ALA A 308 17.45 -27.94 -1.44
CA ALA A 308 16.06 -28.15 -1.02
C ALA A 308 15.97 -29.34 -0.04
N VAL A 309 15.04 -29.21 0.91
CA VAL A 309 14.72 -30.28 1.85
C VAL A 309 14.27 -31.52 1.09
N VAL A 310 14.77 -32.68 1.50
CA VAL A 310 14.28 -33.94 0.96
C VAL A 310 13.38 -34.61 2.00
N ASN A 311 12.17 -34.97 1.56
CA ASN A 311 11.13 -35.47 2.43
C ASN A 311 11.53 -36.83 3.03
N LYS A 312 11.30 -37.01 4.33
CA LYS A 312 11.55 -38.27 5.07
C LYS A 312 10.94 -39.53 4.45
N ALA A 313 9.85 -39.40 3.69
CA ALA A 313 9.21 -40.52 3.00
C ALA A 313 10.02 -41.03 1.79
N ASN A 314 10.99 -40.25 1.30
CA ASN A 314 11.72 -40.51 0.06
C ASN A 314 13.09 -41.14 0.28
N PHE A 315 13.42 -41.61 1.48
CA PHE A 315 14.76 -42.13 1.78
C PHE A 315 14.81 -43.62 2.12
N ASN A 316 15.92 -44.24 1.73
CA ASN A 316 16.34 -45.53 2.22
C ASN A 316 17.72 -45.42 2.91
N PRO A 317 17.86 -45.82 4.19
CA PRO A 317 16.78 -46.27 5.09
C PRO A 317 15.79 -45.13 5.38
N ALA A 318 14.54 -45.48 5.71
CA ALA A 318 13.51 -44.50 6.05
C ALA A 318 13.89 -43.74 7.34
N THR A 319 13.60 -42.44 7.36
CA THR A 319 13.92 -41.55 8.49
C THR A 319 12.65 -40.99 9.15
N SER A 320 12.76 -40.55 10.40
CA SER A 320 11.68 -39.89 11.13
C SER A 320 11.59 -38.39 10.85
N GLN A 321 12.71 -37.78 10.43
CA GLN A 321 12.86 -36.37 10.11
C GLN A 321 13.27 -36.22 8.65
N ASN A 322 12.97 -35.06 8.07
CA ASN A 322 13.47 -34.71 6.75
C ASN A 322 15.00 -34.62 6.78
N ILE A 323 15.61 -34.66 5.59
CA ILE A 323 17.05 -34.53 5.43
C ILE A 323 17.36 -33.17 4.79
N ARG A 324 18.41 -32.51 5.28
CA ARG A 324 18.93 -31.25 4.74
C ARG A 324 20.30 -31.45 4.09
N PRO A 325 20.42 -31.42 2.76
CA PRO A 325 21.71 -31.54 2.10
C PRO A 325 22.48 -30.22 2.12
N PHE A 326 23.71 -30.24 2.66
CA PHE A 326 24.66 -29.14 2.63
C PHE A 326 25.63 -29.32 1.45
N LYS A 327 25.71 -28.32 0.58
CA LYS A 327 26.68 -28.26 -0.51
C LYS A 327 28.08 -27.95 0.02
N LEU A 328 28.17 -27.13 1.07
CA LEU A 328 29.41 -26.86 1.81
C LEU A 328 29.29 -27.35 3.28
N PRO A 329 29.54 -28.64 3.57
CA PRO A 329 29.32 -29.24 4.90
C PRO A 329 30.22 -28.69 6.03
N ASN A 330 31.30 -27.99 5.66
CA ASN A 330 32.24 -27.34 6.58
C ASN A 330 32.02 -25.82 6.65
N TYR A 331 30.90 -25.30 6.15
CA TYR A 331 30.56 -23.90 6.30
C TYR A 331 30.52 -23.50 7.78
N GLN A 332 31.24 -22.43 8.10
CA GLN A 332 31.23 -21.77 9.41
C GLN A 332 30.43 -20.47 9.27
N GLY A 333 29.52 -20.25 10.22
CA GLY A 333 28.74 -19.01 10.31
C GLY A 333 29.65 -17.80 10.51
N ARG A 334 29.22 -16.65 9.98
CA ARG A 334 30.02 -15.43 9.99
C ARG A 334 29.13 -14.20 9.91
N ILE A 335 29.66 -13.07 10.34
CA ILE A 335 29.08 -11.74 10.11
C ILE A 335 29.91 -11.06 9.02
N VAL A 336 29.26 -10.37 8.10
CA VAL A 336 29.88 -9.69 6.97
C VAL A 336 29.73 -8.19 7.15
N LYS A 337 30.86 -7.47 7.17
CA LYS A 337 30.87 -6.01 7.23
C LYS A 337 31.18 -5.44 5.84
N PHE A 338 30.36 -4.52 5.36
CA PHE A 338 30.61 -3.85 4.08
C PHE A 338 30.23 -2.36 4.14
N THR A 339 30.83 -1.58 3.25
CA THR A 339 30.58 -0.14 3.13
C THR A 339 30.01 0.19 1.75
N LEU A 340 28.87 0.90 1.71
CA LEU A 340 28.35 1.56 0.52
C LEU A 340 28.87 3.01 0.47
N ASN A 341 29.44 3.40 -0.67
CA ASN A 341 29.73 4.80 -0.97
C ASN A 341 28.57 5.43 -1.75
N LYS A 342 27.74 6.27 -1.11
CA LYS A 342 26.56 6.91 -1.72
C LYS A 342 26.91 7.90 -2.85
N THR A 343 28.15 8.35 -2.98
CA THR A 343 28.55 9.30 -4.03
C THR A 343 28.77 8.62 -5.38
N ASN A 344 29.34 7.41 -5.38
CA ASN A 344 29.70 6.70 -6.62
C ASN A 344 29.05 5.31 -6.76
N GLY A 345 28.27 4.88 -5.76
CA GLY A 345 27.59 3.59 -5.73
C GLY A 345 28.50 2.38 -5.51
N SER A 346 29.79 2.57 -5.20
CA SER A 346 30.70 1.44 -4.97
C SER A 346 30.46 0.80 -3.62
N ILE A 347 30.54 -0.53 -3.56
CA ILE A 347 30.50 -1.29 -2.31
C ILE A 347 31.88 -1.93 -2.05
N THR A 348 32.34 -1.93 -0.81
CA THR A 348 33.55 -2.65 -0.38
C THR A 348 33.21 -3.66 0.70
N LEU A 349 33.78 -4.86 0.60
CA LEU A 349 33.80 -5.81 1.70
C LEU A 349 34.93 -5.41 2.67
N ASP A 350 34.56 -5.10 3.91
CA ASP A 350 35.49 -4.57 4.92
C ASP A 350 36.02 -5.68 5.84
N ASP A 351 35.15 -6.61 6.26
CA ASP A 351 35.53 -7.72 7.15
C ASP A 351 34.58 -8.94 7.08
N GLN A 352 35.08 -10.08 7.55
CA GLN A 352 34.31 -11.30 7.83
C GLN A 352 34.64 -11.80 9.24
N ILE A 353 33.68 -11.66 10.16
CA ILE A 353 33.83 -12.06 11.56
C ILE A 353 33.29 -13.47 11.72
N MET A 354 34.18 -14.44 11.92
CA MET A 354 33.80 -15.86 12.03
C MET A 354 33.21 -16.17 13.41
N LEU A 355 32.18 -17.02 13.46
CA LEU A 355 31.48 -17.35 14.71
C LEU A 355 32.07 -18.58 15.40
N TYR A 356 32.32 -18.46 16.71
CA TYR A 356 32.90 -19.48 17.56
C TYR A 356 32.05 -19.71 18.82
N ARG A 357 32.14 -20.92 19.39
CA ARG A 357 31.57 -21.22 20.71
C ARG A 357 32.28 -20.42 21.82
N GLN A 358 31.78 -20.52 23.05
CA GLN A 358 32.34 -19.85 24.24
C GLN A 358 33.84 -20.13 24.50
N ASP A 359 34.39 -21.22 23.94
CA ASP A 359 35.82 -21.53 24.03
C ASP A 359 36.71 -20.67 23.10
N GLY A 360 36.11 -19.87 22.21
CA GLY A 360 36.77 -19.00 21.24
C GLY A 360 37.51 -19.74 20.12
N THR A 361 37.31 -21.06 19.97
CA THR A 361 38.07 -21.87 18.99
C THR A 361 37.23 -22.88 18.23
N THR A 362 36.15 -23.40 18.81
CA THR A 362 35.25 -24.33 18.14
C THR A 362 34.31 -23.57 17.20
N PRO A 363 34.32 -23.82 15.88
CA PRO A 363 33.44 -23.16 14.94
C PRO A 363 31.96 -23.44 15.22
N ILE A 364 31.11 -22.45 14.99
CA ILE A 364 29.66 -22.64 14.88
C ILE A 364 29.31 -22.80 13.39
N THR A 365 28.58 -23.86 13.06
CA THR A 365 28.17 -24.19 11.68
C THR A 365 26.68 -23.94 11.48
N GLY A 366 26.16 -24.06 10.26
CA GLY A 366 24.71 -23.96 10.02
C GLY A 366 23.95 -25.29 10.08
N LYS A 367 24.52 -26.31 10.72
CA LYS A 367 23.86 -27.61 10.91
C LYS A 367 22.90 -27.54 12.10
N GLY A 368 21.78 -28.25 12.02
CA GLY A 368 20.81 -28.32 13.13
C GLY A 368 21.40 -28.87 14.44
N ASN A 369 20.66 -28.70 15.55
CA ASN A 369 21.17 -28.96 16.91
C ASN A 369 20.77 -30.31 17.49
N ILE A 370 19.50 -30.72 17.31
CA ILE A 370 18.90 -31.80 18.09
C ILE A 370 18.58 -33.01 17.20
N PRO A 371 19.31 -34.13 17.36
CA PRO A 371 18.95 -35.41 16.75
C PRO A 371 17.53 -35.86 17.13
N GLY A 372 16.76 -36.31 16.15
CA GLY A 372 15.39 -36.76 16.38
C GLY A 372 14.33 -35.65 16.37
N PHE A 373 14.74 -34.38 16.27
CA PHE A 373 13.83 -33.25 16.22
C PHE A 373 14.07 -32.36 15.00
N ASP A 374 15.32 -31.95 14.78
CA ASP A 374 15.71 -31.16 13.61
C ASP A 374 15.89 -32.05 12.38
N GLU A 375 15.92 -31.40 11.21
CA GLU A 375 16.29 -32.06 9.96
C GLU A 375 17.67 -32.71 10.08
N ILE A 376 17.85 -33.89 9.49
CA ILE A 376 19.12 -34.61 9.55
C ILE A 376 20.11 -33.90 8.63
N PRO A 377 21.22 -33.33 9.13
CA PRO A 377 22.21 -32.70 8.28
C PRO A 377 22.95 -33.78 7.49
N VAL A 378 23.02 -33.63 6.18
CA VAL A 378 23.78 -34.51 5.30
C VAL A 378 24.60 -33.71 4.31
N THR A 379 25.53 -34.38 3.64
CA THR A 379 26.08 -33.90 2.37
C THR A 379 25.96 -34.99 1.33
N TYR A 380 26.19 -34.66 0.07
CA TYR A 380 26.19 -35.65 -0.99
C TYR A 380 27.37 -36.61 -0.84
N SER A 381 27.13 -37.90 -1.06
CA SER A 381 28.19 -38.89 -1.07
C SER A 381 29.05 -38.73 -2.32
N ASP A 382 30.35 -38.51 -2.15
CA ASP A 382 31.32 -38.47 -3.24
C ASP A 382 32.53 -39.37 -2.93
N PRO A 383 32.78 -40.41 -3.74
CA PRO A 383 33.97 -41.26 -3.63
C PRO A 383 35.31 -40.50 -3.67
N SER A 384 35.33 -39.28 -4.18
CA SER A 384 36.51 -38.42 -4.30
C SER A 384 36.82 -37.58 -3.06
N THR A 385 35.88 -37.52 -2.10
CA THR A 385 36.00 -36.68 -0.89
C THR A 385 36.05 -37.54 0.38
N ALA A 386 36.11 -36.88 1.54
CA ALA A 386 35.98 -37.56 2.83
C ALA A 386 34.56 -38.14 3.06
N TYR A 387 33.58 -37.75 2.26
CA TYR A 387 32.16 -38.12 2.39
C TYR A 387 31.79 -39.27 1.45
N SER A 388 32.63 -40.32 1.42
CA SER A 388 32.47 -41.43 0.46
C SER A 388 31.47 -42.50 0.89
N ASN A 389 31.04 -42.49 2.16
CA ASN A 389 30.03 -43.42 2.66
C ASN A 389 28.63 -43.01 2.19
N ILE A 390 27.79 -43.99 1.91
CA ILE A 390 26.38 -43.80 1.58
C ILE A 390 25.58 -44.23 2.80
N ASP A 391 25.02 -43.24 3.50
CA ASP A 391 24.16 -43.47 4.66
C ASP A 391 22.67 -43.43 4.27
N TYR A 392 22.33 -42.59 3.27
CA TYR A 392 20.98 -42.46 2.74
C TYR A 392 20.99 -42.45 1.20
N THR A 393 19.88 -42.90 0.60
CA THR A 393 19.64 -42.79 -0.85
C THR A 393 18.22 -42.27 -1.06
N ASP A 394 18.09 -41.18 -1.82
CA ASP A 394 16.78 -40.70 -2.29
C ASP A 394 16.25 -41.70 -3.33
N ILE A 395 15.08 -42.27 -3.05
CA ILE A 395 14.48 -43.31 -3.88
C ILE A 395 13.95 -42.76 -5.22
N ASN A 396 13.71 -41.46 -5.31
CA ASN A 396 13.15 -40.79 -6.48
C ASN A 396 14.27 -40.30 -7.41
N THR A 397 15.33 -39.70 -6.88
CA THR A 397 16.43 -39.13 -7.67
C THR A 397 17.62 -40.07 -7.80
N SER A 398 17.70 -41.12 -6.97
CA SER A 398 18.88 -41.98 -6.79
C SER A 398 20.12 -41.25 -6.26
N GLU A 399 19.96 -40.02 -5.77
CA GLU A 399 21.04 -39.29 -5.11
C GLU A 399 21.39 -39.96 -3.79
N THR A 400 22.69 -39.99 -3.49
CA THR A 400 23.22 -40.65 -2.30
C THR A 400 23.82 -39.63 -1.35
N PHE A 401 23.58 -39.79 -0.06
CA PHE A 401 23.96 -38.84 0.98
C PHE A 401 24.74 -39.50 2.11
N HIS A 402 25.68 -38.74 2.65
CA HIS A 402 26.47 -39.05 3.84
C HIS A 402 25.96 -38.22 5.03
N ALA A 403 25.73 -38.88 6.16
CA ALA A 403 25.28 -38.23 7.39
C ALA A 403 26.38 -37.33 7.97
N LEU A 404 26.01 -36.10 8.34
CA LEU A 404 26.89 -35.18 9.06
C LEU A 404 26.54 -35.18 10.56
N PRO A 405 27.49 -34.84 11.44
CA PRO A 405 27.17 -34.60 12.84
C PRO A 405 26.30 -33.35 12.99
N TYR A 406 25.34 -33.41 13.90
CA TYR A 406 24.63 -32.23 14.40
C TYR A 406 25.61 -31.29 15.12
N ASP A 407 25.26 -30.01 15.18
CA ASP A 407 26.02 -28.99 15.89
C ASP A 407 25.14 -28.39 16.99
N GLU A 408 25.46 -28.66 18.25
CA GLU A 408 24.68 -28.21 19.42
C GLU A 408 24.38 -26.71 19.44
N PHE A 409 25.25 -25.90 18.82
CA PHE A 409 25.13 -24.44 18.73
C PHE A 409 25.00 -23.94 17.28
N GLY A 410 24.83 -24.85 16.31
CA GLY A 410 24.65 -24.47 14.93
C GLY A 410 23.38 -23.67 14.73
N GLY A 411 23.41 -22.71 13.80
CA GLY A 411 22.33 -21.73 13.65
C GLY A 411 21.96 -21.52 12.19
N ASP A 412 20.69 -21.25 12.00
CA ASP A 412 20.12 -20.74 10.77
C ASP A 412 19.83 -19.27 10.98
N PHE A 413 20.87 -18.47 10.82
CA PHE A 413 20.90 -17.13 11.37
C PHE A 413 20.14 -16.16 10.48
N GLU A 414 19.23 -15.40 11.09
CA GLU A 414 18.35 -14.45 10.40
C GLU A 414 18.74 -13.02 10.81
N GLY A 415 17.90 -12.31 11.57
CA GLY A 415 18.18 -10.96 12.05
C GLY A 415 19.49 -10.80 12.83
N ILE A 416 20.07 -9.60 12.73
CA ILE A 416 21.31 -9.19 13.40
C ILE A 416 21.21 -7.77 13.96
N LEU A 417 21.83 -7.52 15.10
CA LEU A 417 22.05 -6.16 15.62
C LEU A 417 23.34 -6.05 16.45
N ILE A 418 23.74 -4.82 16.76
CA ILE A 418 24.80 -4.51 17.73
C ILE A 418 24.18 -3.73 18.90
N ASP A 419 24.39 -4.19 20.13
CA ASP A 419 23.92 -3.46 21.31
C ASP A 419 24.86 -2.31 21.71
N LYS A 420 24.43 -1.49 22.68
CA LYS A 420 25.21 -0.33 23.15
C LYS A 420 26.56 -0.68 23.77
N ASP A 421 26.76 -1.94 24.17
CA ASP A 421 27.99 -2.44 24.78
C ASP A 421 28.91 -3.11 23.74
N GLY A 422 28.49 -3.13 22.46
CA GLY A 422 29.26 -3.63 21.33
C GLY A 422 29.14 -5.14 21.11
N TYR A 423 28.15 -5.80 21.72
CA TYR A 423 27.85 -7.21 21.46
C TYR A 423 27.01 -7.36 20.20
N PHE A 424 27.32 -8.36 19.39
CA PHE A 424 26.46 -8.79 18.30
C PHE A 424 25.36 -9.69 18.85
N TRP A 425 24.14 -9.47 18.41
CA TRP A 425 22.99 -10.31 18.71
C TRP A 425 22.35 -10.83 17.44
N MET A 426 21.92 -12.08 17.48
CA MET A 426 21.36 -12.79 16.33
C MET A 426 20.25 -13.73 16.76
N CYS A 427 19.27 -13.96 15.88
CA CYS A 427 18.22 -14.96 16.06
C CYS A 427 18.36 -16.14 15.08
N ASP A 428 17.48 -17.13 15.20
CA ASP A 428 17.63 -18.46 14.56
C ASP A 428 16.28 -19.01 14.04
N GLU A 429 16.24 -19.40 12.76
CA GLU A 429 15.05 -19.97 12.12
C GLU A 429 14.91 -21.48 12.40
N TYR A 430 16.01 -22.19 12.74
CA TYR A 430 15.89 -23.61 13.09
C TYR A 430 14.97 -23.78 14.29
N ARG A 431 15.00 -22.86 15.24
CA ARG A 431 14.18 -22.82 16.45
C ARG A 431 14.27 -21.42 17.04
N PRO A 432 13.25 -20.94 17.77
CA PRO A 432 13.39 -19.72 18.55
C PRO A 432 14.61 -19.84 19.45
N ALA A 433 15.66 -19.11 19.15
CA ALA A 433 16.88 -19.01 19.93
C ALA A 433 17.50 -17.64 19.67
N ILE A 434 18.17 -17.10 20.69
CA ILE A 434 18.81 -15.79 20.62
C ILE A 434 20.26 -15.97 21.06
N TYR A 435 21.20 -15.48 20.27
CA TYR A 435 22.63 -15.61 20.49
C TYR A 435 23.22 -14.24 20.80
N LYS A 436 24.14 -14.19 21.76
CA LYS A 436 24.95 -13.02 22.09
C LYS A 436 26.42 -13.34 21.80
N PHE A 437 27.09 -12.53 21.00
CA PHE A 437 28.49 -12.69 20.62
C PHE A 437 29.31 -11.45 20.98
N GLU A 438 30.55 -11.67 21.40
CA GLU A 438 31.57 -10.63 21.44
C GLU A 438 31.81 -10.05 20.03
N SER A 439 32.38 -8.85 19.95
CA SER A 439 32.70 -8.20 18.67
C SER A 439 33.67 -8.97 17.76
N ASN A 440 34.33 -10.01 18.29
CA ASN A 440 35.21 -10.90 17.55
C ASN A 440 34.54 -12.22 17.10
N GLY A 441 33.23 -12.38 17.32
CA GLY A 441 32.46 -13.58 16.96
C GLY A 441 32.48 -14.72 17.98
N THR A 442 33.04 -14.51 19.18
CA THR A 442 32.99 -15.52 20.26
C THR A 442 31.65 -15.48 20.98
N LEU A 443 30.97 -16.63 21.10
CA LEU A 443 29.68 -16.74 21.80
C LEU A 443 29.85 -16.37 23.28
N VAL A 444 29.00 -15.48 23.76
CA VAL A 444 28.84 -15.13 25.18
C VAL A 444 27.78 -16.03 25.79
N ASP A 445 26.57 -16.02 25.23
CA ASP A 445 25.46 -16.85 25.68
C ASP A 445 24.47 -17.15 24.54
N ARG A 446 23.65 -18.18 24.72
CA ARG A 446 22.56 -18.55 23.83
C ARG A 446 21.32 -18.85 24.67
N TYR A 447 20.21 -18.20 24.36
CA TYR A 447 18.93 -18.37 25.05
C TYR A 447 17.98 -19.20 24.19
N VAL A 448 17.35 -20.20 24.81
CA VAL A 448 16.42 -21.14 24.16
C VAL A 448 15.16 -21.35 25.01
N PRO A 449 14.06 -21.86 24.44
CA PRO A 449 12.85 -22.16 25.19
C PRO A 449 13.08 -23.17 26.31
N GLU A 450 12.36 -23.00 27.41
CA GLU A 450 12.25 -24.00 28.47
C GLU A 450 11.86 -25.38 27.90
N GLY A 451 12.54 -26.42 28.38
CA GLY A 451 12.31 -27.80 27.91
C GLY A 451 13.11 -28.19 26.68
N THR A 452 13.92 -27.30 26.10
CA THR A 452 14.72 -27.61 24.89
C THR A 452 15.63 -28.83 25.07
N SER A 453 16.26 -29.01 26.24
CA SER A 453 17.09 -30.20 26.52
C SER A 453 16.31 -31.52 26.56
N LEU A 454 14.98 -31.48 26.67
CA LEU A 454 14.12 -32.68 26.70
C LEU A 454 13.65 -33.11 25.30
N LEU A 455 13.92 -32.32 24.26
CA LEU A 455 13.54 -32.60 22.88
C LEU A 455 14.43 -33.68 22.24
N GLY A 456 13.97 -34.23 21.11
CA GLY A 456 14.73 -35.19 20.30
C GLY A 456 14.62 -36.64 20.75
N ASP A 457 15.54 -37.47 20.26
CA ASP A 457 15.54 -38.92 20.52
C ASP A 457 15.96 -39.27 21.96
N SER A 458 16.66 -38.37 22.65
CA SER A 458 17.18 -38.60 24.00
C SER A 458 17.32 -37.28 24.76
N PRO A 459 16.75 -37.16 25.98
CA PRO A 459 16.95 -35.99 26.82
C PRO A 459 18.44 -35.77 27.17
N MET A 460 18.84 -34.50 27.16
CA MET A 460 20.18 -34.03 27.49
C MET A 460 20.17 -33.22 28.81
N PRO A 461 21.34 -32.95 29.42
CA PRO A 461 21.41 -32.02 30.53
C PRO A 461 20.90 -30.61 30.14
N ILE A 462 20.19 -29.94 31.06
CA ILE A 462 19.84 -28.53 30.91
C ILE A 462 21.13 -27.72 30.67
N GLY A 463 21.09 -26.79 29.71
CA GLY A 463 22.26 -26.01 29.29
C GLY A 463 23.03 -26.59 28.11
N THR A 464 22.75 -27.83 27.65
CA THR A 464 23.45 -28.42 26.48
C THR A 464 23.28 -27.59 25.22
N TYR A 465 22.09 -27.04 25.00
CA TYR A 465 21.75 -26.27 23.80
C TYR A 465 21.70 -24.76 24.05
N GLY A 466 22.07 -24.28 25.23
CA GLY A 466 21.89 -22.89 25.67
C GLY A 466 21.10 -22.78 26.98
N ALA A 467 21.02 -21.57 27.52
CA ALA A 467 20.22 -21.23 28.68
C ALA A 467 18.72 -21.34 28.35
N GLU A 468 18.02 -22.21 29.07
CA GLU A 468 16.58 -22.43 28.93
C GLU A 468 15.79 -21.34 29.68
N THR A 469 15.71 -20.13 29.11
CA THR A 469 15.05 -18.96 29.72
C THR A 469 13.82 -18.48 28.96
N LEU A 470 13.66 -18.84 27.68
CA LEU A 470 12.54 -18.35 26.87
C LEU A 470 11.25 -19.14 27.19
N PRO A 471 10.05 -18.56 27.01
CA PRO A 471 8.81 -19.27 27.32
C PRO A 471 8.66 -20.60 26.56
N GLU A 472 8.20 -21.65 27.24
CA GLU A 472 8.05 -23.02 26.68
C GLU A 472 7.21 -23.05 25.38
N VAL A 473 6.24 -22.15 25.23
CA VAL A 473 5.33 -22.10 24.07
C VAL A 473 6.08 -21.98 22.73
N TYR A 474 7.25 -21.33 22.72
CA TYR A 474 8.11 -21.20 21.54
C TYR A 474 8.68 -22.55 21.05
N SER A 475 8.71 -23.59 21.88
CA SER A 475 9.02 -24.96 21.44
C SER A 475 7.94 -25.56 20.52
N LYS A 476 6.73 -24.96 20.48
CA LYS A 476 5.66 -25.36 19.56
C LYS A 476 5.79 -24.71 18.16
N ARG A 477 6.97 -24.22 17.78
CA ARG A 477 7.20 -23.62 16.46
C ARG A 477 7.11 -24.64 15.31
N ARG A 478 6.86 -24.15 14.10
CA ARG A 478 6.90 -24.96 12.87
C ARG A 478 8.33 -25.37 12.54
N ALA A 479 8.61 -26.58 12.05
CA ALA A 479 9.99 -26.91 11.63
C ALA A 479 10.54 -25.87 10.65
N ASN A 480 11.75 -25.34 10.93
CA ASN A 480 12.41 -24.30 10.14
C ASN A 480 11.59 -23.01 10.03
N ARG A 481 11.01 -22.56 11.15
CA ARG A 481 10.17 -21.36 11.29
C ARG A 481 10.32 -20.78 12.71
N GLY A 482 11.57 -20.48 13.07
CA GLY A 482 11.98 -19.96 14.38
C GLY A 482 11.78 -18.44 14.49
N PHE A 483 12.69 -17.77 15.19
CA PHE A 483 12.70 -16.31 15.18
C PHE A 483 13.30 -15.82 13.86
N GLU A 484 12.63 -14.90 13.20
CA GLU A 484 13.11 -14.29 11.93
C GLU A 484 13.82 -12.97 12.20
N ALA A 485 13.21 -12.13 13.02
CA ALA A 485 13.69 -10.77 13.25
C ALA A 485 14.20 -10.59 14.67
N ILE A 486 15.16 -9.69 14.82
CA ILE A 486 15.67 -9.24 16.12
C ILE A 486 15.90 -7.73 16.09
N SER A 487 15.47 -7.02 17.13
CA SER A 487 15.71 -5.59 17.26
C SER A 487 16.07 -5.20 18.69
N TYR A 488 16.59 -3.98 18.87
CA TYR A 488 17.14 -3.54 20.14
C TYR A 488 16.59 -2.19 20.57
N ASP A 489 15.89 -2.20 21.69
CA ASP A 489 15.53 -1.00 22.42
C ASP A 489 16.72 -0.57 23.29
N ILE A 490 17.46 0.40 22.76
CA ILE A 490 18.67 0.92 23.38
C ILE A 490 18.41 1.62 24.72
N GLU A 491 17.24 2.20 24.90
CA GLU A 491 16.91 3.01 26.09
C GLU A 491 16.59 2.11 27.28
N ASN A 492 15.80 1.06 27.06
CA ASN A 492 15.42 0.12 28.10
C ASN A 492 16.32 -1.12 28.17
N HIS A 493 17.26 -1.24 27.22
CA HIS A 493 18.19 -2.36 27.11
C HIS A 493 17.47 -3.71 26.91
N ILE A 494 16.48 -3.73 26.02
CA ILE A 494 15.65 -4.90 25.70
C ILE A 494 15.93 -5.37 24.27
N ILE A 495 16.13 -6.68 24.10
CA ILE A 495 16.18 -7.33 22.80
C ILE A 495 14.81 -7.87 22.48
N TYR A 496 14.22 -7.42 21.38
CA TYR A 496 12.96 -7.94 20.85
C TYR A 496 13.23 -8.99 19.78
N SER A 497 12.47 -10.08 19.76
CA SER A 497 12.55 -11.14 18.74
C SER A 497 11.17 -11.55 18.25
N PHE A 498 11.04 -11.72 16.94
CA PHE A 498 9.74 -11.93 16.28
C PHE A 498 9.69 -13.35 15.74
N ILE A 499 8.68 -14.13 16.14
CA ILE A 499 8.49 -15.43 15.52
C ILE A 499 8.13 -15.24 14.05
N GLN A 500 8.76 -15.99 13.16
CA GLN A 500 8.57 -15.81 11.72
C GLN A 500 7.11 -16.04 11.29
N SER A 501 6.43 -17.02 11.90
CA SER A 501 5.06 -17.39 11.53
C SER A 501 4.31 -18.05 12.70
N PRO A 502 2.95 -18.07 12.69
CA PRO A 502 2.16 -18.55 13.83
C PRO A 502 2.53 -19.95 14.36
N LEU A 503 2.52 -20.13 15.67
CA LEU A 503 2.95 -21.36 16.34
C LEU A 503 1.99 -22.56 16.09
N TYR A 504 2.47 -23.78 16.33
CA TYR A 504 1.66 -25.02 16.40
C TYR A 504 0.99 -25.15 17.77
N ASN A 505 0.32 -24.10 18.20
CA ASN A 505 -0.31 -24.05 19.50
C ASN A 505 -1.83 -24.08 19.33
N PRO A 506 -2.56 -25.09 19.86
CA PRO A 506 -2.08 -26.27 20.58
C PRO A 506 -1.53 -27.38 19.65
N SER A 507 -1.74 -27.27 18.33
CA SER A 507 -1.30 -28.30 17.38
C SER A 507 -0.95 -27.74 15.99
N SER A 508 -0.36 -28.59 15.13
CA SER A 508 0.06 -28.20 13.78
C SER A 508 -1.09 -27.84 12.83
N THR A 509 -2.35 -28.19 13.14
CA THR A 509 -3.51 -27.85 12.30
C THR A 509 -3.98 -26.40 12.51
N THR A 510 -3.64 -25.79 13.63
CA THR A 510 -4.07 -24.42 13.99
C THR A 510 -3.38 -23.36 13.13
N LYS A 511 -2.09 -23.57 12.84
CA LYS A 511 -1.18 -22.62 12.19
C LYS A 511 -1.70 -22.01 10.87
N ASP A 512 -2.42 -22.80 10.07
CA ASP A 512 -2.78 -22.44 8.69
C ASP A 512 -3.92 -21.42 8.68
N ASN A 513 -4.61 -21.27 9.81
CA ASN A 513 -5.72 -20.36 9.99
C ASN A 513 -5.41 -19.20 10.94
N SER A 514 -4.25 -19.20 11.60
CA SER A 514 -3.82 -18.17 12.55
C SER A 514 -3.03 -17.07 11.87
N ASP A 515 -3.31 -15.83 12.25
CA ASP A 515 -2.56 -14.63 11.83
C ASP A 515 -1.66 -14.07 12.94
N VAL A 516 -1.72 -14.70 14.13
CA VAL A 516 -0.94 -14.34 15.31
C VAL A 516 0.56 -14.56 15.13
N ILE A 517 1.31 -13.50 15.40
CA ILE A 517 2.76 -13.44 15.60
C ILE A 517 3.00 -12.96 17.03
N ARG A 518 4.00 -13.53 17.69
CA ARG A 518 4.44 -13.13 19.03
C ARG A 518 5.76 -12.39 18.95
N ILE A 519 5.83 -11.25 19.62
CA ILE A 519 7.04 -10.44 19.79
C ILE A 519 7.54 -10.67 21.22
N LEU A 520 8.70 -11.28 21.40
CA LEU A 520 9.30 -11.55 22.71
C LEU A 520 10.35 -10.48 23.04
N GLY A 521 10.22 -9.81 24.18
CA GLY A 521 11.26 -8.96 24.74
C GLY A 521 12.05 -9.68 25.84
N ILE A 522 13.38 -9.67 25.74
CA ILE A 522 14.30 -10.16 26.79
C ILE A 522 15.23 -9.04 27.26
N ASP A 523 15.62 -9.07 28.55
CA ASP A 523 16.65 -8.18 29.09
C ASP A 523 18.01 -8.52 28.44
N ALA A 524 18.67 -7.54 27.82
CA ALA A 524 19.93 -7.76 27.13
C ALA A 524 21.11 -8.10 28.08
N ASN A 525 20.96 -7.90 29.39
CA ASN A 525 21.98 -8.26 30.38
C ASN A 525 22.07 -9.78 30.57
N ASP A 526 20.94 -10.47 30.67
CA ASP A 526 20.88 -11.87 31.12
C ASP A 526 19.89 -12.78 30.37
N GLY A 527 19.19 -12.24 29.36
CA GLY A 527 18.24 -12.98 28.54
C GLY A 527 16.97 -13.42 29.24
N THR A 528 16.63 -12.81 30.37
CA THR A 528 15.34 -13.01 31.05
C THR A 528 14.19 -12.39 30.23
N PRO A 529 13.09 -13.11 29.94
CA PRO A 529 11.91 -12.52 29.33
C PRO A 529 11.29 -11.42 30.21
N VAL A 530 11.04 -10.26 29.61
CA VAL A 530 10.45 -9.09 30.28
C VAL A 530 9.09 -8.68 29.68
N SER A 531 8.85 -9.00 28.42
CA SER A 531 7.59 -8.69 27.75
C SER A 531 7.30 -9.66 26.61
N GLU A 532 6.01 -9.79 26.27
CA GLU A 532 5.55 -10.50 25.08
C GLU A 532 4.32 -9.78 24.53
N TYR A 533 4.25 -9.56 23.22
CA TYR A 533 3.14 -8.84 22.57
C TYR A 533 2.56 -9.61 21.38
N VAL A 534 1.30 -9.33 21.06
CA VAL A 534 0.58 -9.89 19.92
C VAL A 534 0.66 -8.96 18.73
N TYR A 535 1.10 -9.49 17.60
CA TYR A 535 1.11 -8.84 16.29
C TYR A 535 0.31 -9.68 15.29
N ILE A 536 -0.48 -9.06 14.41
CA ILE A 536 -1.38 -9.76 13.48
C ILE A 536 -0.94 -9.50 12.03
N LEU A 537 -0.55 -10.58 11.34
CA LEU A 537 -0.15 -10.54 9.92
C LEU A 537 -1.24 -9.97 9.02
N GLU A 538 -0.84 -9.25 7.97
CA GLU A 538 -1.72 -8.77 6.91
C GLU A 538 -2.12 -9.90 5.95
N ARG A 539 -2.99 -10.81 6.41
CA ARG A 539 -3.43 -11.95 5.58
C ARG A 539 -4.74 -11.65 4.84
N ASN A 540 -4.68 -11.60 3.51
CA ASN A 540 -5.88 -11.62 2.66
C ASN A 540 -6.40 -13.06 2.55
N LYS A 541 -7.26 -13.47 3.49
CA LYS A 541 -7.79 -14.84 3.58
C LYS A 541 -9.07 -15.06 2.78
N ASP A 542 -9.78 -13.98 2.43
CA ASP A 542 -11.05 -14.09 1.72
C ASP A 542 -10.88 -14.72 0.33
N THR A 543 -11.93 -15.40 -0.13
CA THR A 543 -11.89 -16.47 -1.15
C THR A 543 -11.24 -16.06 -2.48
N GLY A 544 -11.22 -14.78 -2.81
CA GLY A 544 -10.69 -14.25 -4.07
C GLY A 544 -9.17 -14.21 -4.18
N TYR A 545 -8.46 -14.05 -3.07
CA TYR A 545 -7.02 -13.74 -3.08
C TYR A 545 -6.14 -14.73 -2.30
N SER A 546 -6.71 -15.88 -1.93
CA SER A 546 -6.06 -16.90 -1.08
C SER A 546 -4.69 -17.42 -1.56
N THR A 547 -4.37 -17.26 -2.85
CA THR A 547 -3.11 -17.68 -3.47
C THR A 547 -1.95 -16.69 -3.29
N SER A 548 -2.24 -15.42 -2.98
CA SER A 548 -1.26 -14.36 -2.73
C SER A 548 -1.51 -13.76 -1.35
N ARG A 549 -1.05 -14.44 -0.30
CA ARG A 549 -1.23 -13.99 1.09
C ARG A 549 0.11 -13.87 1.79
N VAL A 550 0.26 -12.85 2.64
CA VAL A 550 1.36 -12.79 3.58
C VAL A 550 1.22 -13.95 4.57
N ASP A 551 2.31 -14.66 4.79
CA ASP A 551 2.34 -15.80 5.70
C ASP A 551 3.56 -15.82 6.63
N LYS A 552 4.45 -14.82 6.54
CA LYS A 552 5.61 -14.68 7.42
C LYS A 552 6.17 -13.26 7.54
N ILE A 553 6.96 -13.06 8.59
CA ILE A 553 7.90 -11.94 8.76
C ILE A 553 9.17 -12.21 7.93
N GLY A 554 9.83 -11.16 7.47
CA GLY A 554 11.17 -11.18 6.89
C GLY A 554 12.24 -10.59 7.83
N ASP A 555 12.01 -9.42 8.43
CA ASP A 555 12.91 -8.81 9.42
C ASP A 555 12.21 -7.67 10.18
N ALA A 556 12.88 -7.09 11.17
CA ALA A 556 12.40 -5.92 11.91
C ALA A 556 13.55 -5.06 12.47
N VAL A 557 13.37 -3.74 12.46
CA VAL A 557 14.31 -2.79 13.05
C VAL A 557 13.59 -1.85 14.02
N TYR A 558 14.21 -1.55 15.17
CA TYR A 558 13.67 -0.62 16.17
C TYR A 558 13.85 0.82 15.69
N THR A 559 12.80 1.64 15.76
CA THR A 559 12.83 3.04 15.35
C THR A 559 12.83 4.03 16.52
N GLY A 560 12.69 3.53 17.76
CA GLY A 560 12.62 4.35 18.98
C GLY A 560 11.25 4.32 19.62
N ASN A 561 11.16 4.66 20.90
CA ASN A 561 9.89 4.80 21.64
C ASN A 561 8.90 3.65 21.45
N GLY A 562 9.32 2.39 21.55
CA GLY A 562 8.41 1.25 21.37
C GLY A 562 7.93 1.02 19.93
N LYS A 563 8.55 1.66 18.93
CA LYS A 563 8.20 1.49 17.52
C LYS A 563 9.21 0.67 16.73
N PHE A 564 8.73 0.00 15.69
CA PHE A 564 9.54 -0.85 14.83
C PHE A 564 9.09 -0.71 13.38
N LEU A 565 10.02 -0.83 12.43
CA LEU A 565 9.67 -1.22 11.06
C LEU A 565 9.72 -2.74 10.98
N VAL A 566 8.67 -3.36 10.45
CA VAL A 566 8.54 -4.81 10.30
C VAL A 566 8.27 -5.13 8.83
N LEU A 567 9.10 -6.00 8.27
CA LEU A 567 8.94 -6.52 6.92
C LEU A 567 8.06 -7.77 6.96
N GLU A 568 6.90 -7.69 6.35
CA GLU A 568 5.98 -8.81 6.10
C GLU A 568 6.11 -9.29 4.66
N ARG A 569 6.08 -10.61 4.43
CA ARG A 569 6.18 -11.15 3.06
C ARG A 569 5.32 -12.37 2.77
N ASP A 570 4.89 -12.46 1.51
CA ASP A 570 4.47 -13.69 0.87
C ASP A 570 5.68 -14.45 0.27
N SER A 571 5.40 -15.56 -0.42
CA SER A 571 6.43 -16.34 -1.15
C SER A 571 6.40 -16.09 -2.66
N SER A 572 5.83 -14.97 -3.11
CA SER A 572 5.81 -14.60 -4.52
C SER A 572 7.22 -14.26 -4.99
N GLY A 573 7.61 -14.87 -6.11
CA GLY A 573 8.90 -14.67 -6.76
C GLY A 573 9.07 -13.26 -7.33
N PRO A 574 10.31 -12.87 -7.66
CA PRO A 574 10.65 -11.50 -8.07
C PRO A 574 10.06 -11.07 -9.42
N THR A 575 9.51 -11.99 -10.22
CA THR A 575 8.78 -11.64 -11.45
C THR A 575 7.33 -11.22 -11.20
N ASN A 576 6.81 -11.46 -9.98
CA ASN A 576 5.46 -11.05 -9.62
C ASN A 576 5.51 -9.61 -9.11
N THR A 577 5.02 -8.67 -9.93
CA THR A 577 5.00 -7.26 -9.58
C THR A 577 3.95 -6.89 -8.53
N GLU A 578 3.03 -7.81 -8.26
CA GLU A 578 1.95 -7.70 -7.27
C GLU A 578 2.26 -8.52 -5.99
N GLY A 579 3.50 -9.00 -5.86
CA GLY A 579 3.94 -9.68 -4.64
C GLY A 579 3.75 -8.80 -3.41
N LYS A 580 3.43 -9.44 -2.29
CA LYS A 580 3.19 -8.75 -1.01
C LYS A 580 4.44 -8.82 -0.17
N LYS A 581 5.14 -7.69 -0.06
CA LYS A 581 6.38 -7.49 0.69
C LYS A 581 6.25 -6.14 1.43
N TYR A 582 5.38 -6.13 2.43
CA TYR A 582 4.98 -4.91 3.12
C TYR A 582 6.00 -4.50 4.16
N ILE A 583 6.25 -3.20 4.25
CA ILE A 583 6.88 -2.61 5.43
C ILE A 583 5.78 -1.94 6.24
N PHE A 584 5.61 -2.39 7.48
CA PHE A 584 4.73 -1.77 8.47
C PHE A 584 5.57 -1.02 9.51
N GLU A 585 5.14 0.16 9.93
CA GLU A 585 5.49 0.67 11.26
C GLU A 585 4.55 0.01 12.26
N ILE A 586 5.09 -0.56 13.33
CA ILE A 586 4.32 -1.11 14.45
C ILE A 586 4.64 -0.37 15.74
N ASP A 587 3.67 -0.30 16.65
CA ASP A 587 3.79 0.36 17.95
C ASP A 587 3.29 -0.57 19.07
N ILE A 588 4.13 -0.81 20.07
CA ILE A 588 3.83 -1.68 21.22
C ILE A 588 3.51 -0.92 22.52
N ASN A 589 3.58 0.42 22.56
CA ASN A 589 3.47 1.18 23.81
C ASN A 589 2.15 0.90 24.56
N TYR A 590 1.08 0.62 23.81
CA TYR A 590 -0.25 0.31 24.34
C TYR A 590 -0.67 -1.14 24.10
N ALA A 591 0.19 -1.95 23.50
CA ALA A 591 -0.06 -3.38 23.37
C ALA A 591 -0.04 -4.03 24.75
N THR A 592 -0.94 -4.98 24.97
CA THR A 592 -0.99 -5.73 26.22
C THR A 592 0.20 -6.68 26.29
N ASN A 593 1.02 -6.52 27.35
CA ASN A 593 2.07 -7.49 27.64
C ASN A 593 1.43 -8.81 28.10
N ILE A 594 1.48 -9.83 27.24
CA ILE A 594 0.87 -11.14 27.46
C ILE A 594 1.79 -12.12 28.20
N LEU A 595 3.01 -11.70 28.58
CA LEU A 595 3.94 -12.57 29.28
C LEU A 595 3.33 -13.04 30.61
N ASN A 596 3.16 -14.36 30.76
CA ASN A 596 2.49 -15.01 31.89
C ASN A 596 0.97 -14.72 32.02
N LEU A 597 0.33 -14.15 31.00
CA LEU A 597 -1.12 -13.96 30.97
C LEU A 597 -1.85 -15.30 30.84
N SER A 598 -2.95 -15.48 31.58
CA SER A 598 -3.82 -16.64 31.46
C SER A 598 -5.09 -16.28 30.68
N LEU A 599 -5.30 -16.93 29.54
CA LEU A 599 -6.50 -16.76 28.70
C LEU A 599 -7.73 -17.38 29.36
N THR A 600 -8.91 -16.77 29.19
CA THR A 600 -10.14 -17.20 29.89
C THR A 600 -11.07 -18.08 29.04
N GLY A 601 -11.00 -18.00 27.71
CA GLY A 601 -11.85 -18.73 26.77
C GLY A 601 -11.49 -20.19 26.47
N GLY A 602 -10.43 -20.74 27.06
CA GLY A 602 -10.02 -22.15 26.87
C GLY A 602 -9.45 -22.51 25.49
N LYS A 603 -9.34 -21.52 24.59
CA LYS A 603 -8.55 -21.56 23.36
C LYS A 603 -7.13 -21.09 23.64
N GLU A 604 -6.17 -21.60 22.90
CA GLU A 604 -4.84 -20.99 22.80
C GLU A 604 -4.91 -19.74 21.90
N LEU A 605 -3.95 -18.83 22.03
CA LEU A 605 -3.93 -17.57 21.27
C LEU A 605 -3.99 -17.80 19.75
N GLU A 606 -3.25 -18.76 19.24
CA GLU A 606 -3.22 -19.12 17.81
C GLU A 606 -4.53 -19.74 17.31
N GLU A 607 -5.45 -20.15 18.18
CA GLU A 607 -6.79 -20.63 17.79
C GLU A 607 -7.83 -19.51 17.72
N MET A 608 -7.50 -18.32 18.22
CA MET A 608 -8.41 -17.19 18.30
C MET A 608 -8.40 -16.37 17.01
N THR A 609 -9.55 -15.81 16.65
CA THR A 609 -9.61 -14.70 15.68
C THR A 609 -9.14 -13.40 16.35
N THR A 610 -8.83 -12.38 15.56
CA THR A 610 -8.49 -11.04 16.11
C THR A 610 -9.59 -10.50 17.03
N ASP A 611 -10.85 -10.65 16.64
CA ASP A 611 -12.01 -10.25 17.42
C ASP A 611 -12.12 -11.02 18.76
N GLU A 612 -11.79 -12.31 18.77
CA GLU A 612 -11.74 -13.10 20.01
C GLU A 612 -10.58 -12.66 20.93
N ILE A 613 -9.43 -12.26 20.37
CA ILE A 613 -8.28 -11.74 21.12
C ILE A 613 -8.63 -10.42 21.81
N VAL A 614 -9.22 -9.48 21.07
CA VAL A 614 -9.66 -8.19 21.62
C VAL A 614 -10.76 -8.39 22.67
N ALA A 615 -11.66 -9.36 22.48
CA ALA A 615 -12.68 -9.71 23.47
C ALA A 615 -12.13 -10.29 24.79
N GLU A 616 -10.91 -10.84 24.80
CA GLU A 616 -10.18 -11.22 26.03
C GLU A 616 -9.53 -10.01 26.73
N GLY A 617 -9.70 -8.79 26.20
CA GLY A 617 -9.11 -7.56 26.72
C GLY A 617 -7.64 -7.37 26.35
N ILE A 618 -7.18 -8.03 25.28
CA ILE A 618 -5.81 -7.91 24.78
C ILE A 618 -5.78 -6.84 23.69
N PHE A 619 -5.10 -5.74 23.97
CA PHE A 619 -4.70 -4.77 22.95
C PHE A 619 -3.52 -5.34 22.15
N ILE A 620 -3.71 -5.49 20.84
CA ILE A 620 -2.67 -5.93 19.91
C ILE A 620 -1.75 -4.76 19.55
N ALA A 621 -0.55 -5.05 19.04
CA ALA A 621 0.35 -4.02 18.52
C ALA A 621 -0.34 -3.25 17.40
N GLN A 622 -0.32 -1.92 17.48
CA GLN A 622 -0.85 -1.05 16.43
C GLN A 622 0.07 -1.14 15.21
N LYS A 623 -0.48 -1.08 14.00
CA LYS A 623 0.31 -1.17 12.77
C LYS A 623 -0.19 -0.22 11.69
N ASN A 624 0.74 0.42 10.99
CA ASN A 624 0.49 1.31 9.87
C ASN A 624 1.36 0.87 8.68
N LYS A 625 0.74 0.64 7.52
CA LYS A 625 1.45 0.24 6.30
C LYS A 625 2.23 1.44 5.75
N ILE A 626 3.54 1.30 5.58
CA ILE A 626 4.41 2.35 5.01
C ILE A 626 4.47 2.21 3.49
N LEU A 627 4.78 1.00 2.99
CA LEU A 627 4.88 0.72 1.55
C LEU A 627 4.86 -0.78 1.24
N ASN A 628 4.75 -1.11 -0.05
CA ASN A 628 4.99 -2.44 -0.60
C ASN A 628 6.27 -2.42 -1.47
N LEU A 629 7.22 -3.32 -1.21
CA LEU A 629 8.53 -3.31 -1.89
C LEU A 629 8.42 -3.46 -3.43
N PRO A 630 7.61 -4.37 -3.99
CA PRO A 630 7.39 -4.46 -5.44
C PRO A 630 6.76 -3.23 -6.09
N THR A 631 5.93 -2.44 -5.40
CA THR A 631 5.33 -1.23 -5.99
C THR A 631 6.36 -0.12 -6.15
N VAL A 632 7.28 0.03 -5.20
CA VAL A 632 8.39 0.99 -5.29
C VAL A 632 9.53 0.51 -6.20
N GLY A 633 9.52 -0.76 -6.62
CA GLY A 633 10.43 -1.32 -7.63
C GLY A 633 11.50 -2.28 -7.09
N TYR A 634 11.44 -2.65 -5.81
CA TYR A 634 12.31 -3.70 -5.25
C TYR A 634 11.73 -5.08 -5.53
N GLN A 635 12.33 -5.76 -6.52
CA GLN A 635 11.89 -7.06 -7.03
C GLN A 635 13.08 -8.03 -7.12
N SER A 636 13.91 -8.07 -6.08
CA SER A 636 15.14 -8.85 -6.07
C SER A 636 14.92 -10.34 -5.86
N SER A 637 13.99 -10.71 -4.96
CA SER A 637 13.75 -12.09 -4.52
C SER A 637 12.36 -12.24 -3.87
N ASP A 638 11.90 -13.48 -3.68
CA ASP A 638 10.79 -13.80 -2.76
C ASP A 638 11.19 -13.67 -1.29
N LYS A 639 12.49 -13.57 -1.01
CA LYS A 639 13.10 -13.51 0.31
C LYS A 639 13.73 -12.15 0.63
N ALA A 640 12.91 -11.10 0.68
CA ALA A 640 13.32 -9.88 1.36
C ALA A 640 13.37 -10.17 2.87
N GLU A 641 14.56 -10.18 3.46
CA GLU A 641 14.83 -10.70 4.81
C GLU A 641 15.78 -9.81 5.62
N GLY A 642 16.38 -8.75 5.05
CA GLY A 642 17.13 -7.77 5.83
C GLY A 642 16.44 -6.40 5.80
N ILE A 643 16.29 -5.73 6.95
CA ILE A 643 15.84 -4.34 7.04
C ILE A 643 16.70 -3.53 8.02
N ALA A 644 17.05 -2.29 7.67
CA ALA A 644 17.70 -1.36 8.58
C ALA A 644 17.19 0.08 8.38
N LEU A 645 17.08 0.83 9.48
CA LEU A 645 16.78 2.25 9.47
C LEU A 645 18.07 3.06 9.32
N LEU A 646 18.08 4.00 8.38
CA LEU A 646 19.17 4.93 8.12
C LEU A 646 18.78 6.35 8.58
N PRO A 647 19.74 7.29 8.61
CA PRO A 647 19.44 8.71 8.85
C PRO A 647 18.42 9.26 7.85
N ASN A 648 17.70 10.32 8.24
CA ASN A 648 16.67 10.97 7.42
C ASN A 648 15.51 10.03 7.01
N ASN A 649 15.20 9.04 7.86
CA ASN A 649 14.15 8.03 7.63
C ASN A 649 14.36 7.17 6.37
N GLU A 650 15.58 7.11 5.80
CA GLU A 650 15.88 6.17 4.73
C GLU A 650 15.78 4.72 5.27
N ILE A 651 15.35 3.79 4.41
CA ILE A 651 15.23 2.37 4.76
C ILE A 651 16.15 1.57 3.84
N ALA A 652 17.04 0.78 4.42
CA ALA A 652 17.80 -0.21 3.68
C ALA A 652 17.10 -1.57 3.75
N VAL A 653 16.99 -2.25 2.60
CA VAL A 653 16.48 -3.62 2.50
C VAL A 653 17.47 -4.53 1.78
N MET A 654 17.54 -5.79 2.18
CA MET A 654 18.39 -6.81 1.57
C MET A 654 17.63 -8.12 1.39
N ASN A 655 18.00 -8.86 0.36
CA ASN A 655 17.44 -10.19 0.11
C ASN A 655 18.43 -11.32 0.41
N ASP A 656 17.88 -12.41 0.90
CA ASP A 656 18.52 -13.71 0.83
C ASP A 656 18.46 -14.19 -0.63
N ASN A 657 19.62 -14.56 -1.16
CA ASN A 657 19.80 -15.07 -2.52
C ASN A 657 20.13 -16.57 -2.54
N ASP A 658 20.01 -17.28 -1.42
CA ASP A 658 20.35 -18.70 -1.26
C ASP A 658 21.77 -19.02 -1.78
N PHE A 659 22.72 -18.08 -1.61
CA PHE A 659 24.08 -18.13 -2.17
C PHE A 659 24.15 -18.34 -3.69
N GLY A 660 23.14 -17.92 -4.44
CA GLY A 660 23.07 -18.11 -5.89
C GLY A 660 22.81 -19.57 -6.31
N LEU A 661 22.34 -20.42 -5.38
CA LEU A 661 22.06 -21.83 -5.65
C LEU A 661 20.63 -22.09 -6.14
N ALA A 662 19.80 -21.05 -6.21
CA ALA A 662 18.41 -21.12 -6.65
C ALA A 662 18.25 -21.31 -8.17
N GLY A 663 19.22 -20.86 -8.99
CA GLY A 663 19.37 -21.24 -10.39
C GLY A 663 19.25 -20.08 -11.40
N ALA A 664 20.38 -19.55 -11.85
CA ALA A 664 20.65 -18.68 -13.01
C ALA A 664 19.72 -17.47 -13.28
N GLY A 665 18.94 -16.99 -12.30
CA GLY A 665 17.97 -15.90 -12.44
C GLY A 665 18.31 -14.64 -11.62
N ILE A 666 17.40 -13.65 -11.61
CA ILE A 666 17.51 -12.44 -10.76
C ILE A 666 17.63 -12.74 -9.25
N THR A 667 17.12 -13.90 -8.83
CA THR A 667 17.22 -14.44 -7.45
C THR A 667 18.64 -14.78 -7.03
N ASP A 668 19.59 -14.87 -7.95
CA ASP A 668 20.96 -15.32 -7.63
C ASP A 668 21.83 -14.21 -7.02
N ASN A 669 21.35 -12.96 -7.04
CA ASN A 669 22.11 -11.79 -6.62
C ASN A 669 21.69 -11.33 -5.22
N SER A 670 22.69 -10.89 -4.44
CA SER A 670 22.44 -10.13 -3.20
C SER A 670 22.24 -8.67 -3.57
N ILE A 671 21.04 -8.14 -3.33
CA ILE A 671 20.66 -6.78 -3.72
C ILE A 671 20.36 -5.97 -2.47
N LEU A 672 21.16 -4.91 -2.26
CA LEU A 672 20.87 -3.87 -1.28
C LEU A 672 20.00 -2.80 -1.94
N GLY A 673 18.79 -2.60 -1.44
CA GLY A 673 17.91 -1.49 -1.81
C GLY A 673 18.00 -0.38 -0.78
N ILE A 674 18.18 0.87 -1.20
CA ILE A 674 18.06 2.05 -0.35
C ILE A 674 16.81 2.80 -0.77
N ILE A 675 15.83 2.83 0.12
CA ILE A 675 14.57 3.54 -0.04
C ILE A 675 14.72 4.90 0.61
N SER A 676 14.46 5.95 -0.17
CA SER A 676 14.43 7.34 0.27
C SER A 676 13.03 7.89 0.02
N PHE A 677 12.66 8.93 0.74
CA PHE A 677 11.36 9.57 0.58
C PHE A 677 11.52 11.01 0.09
N ASP A 678 10.68 11.39 -0.87
CA ASP A 678 10.65 12.74 -1.45
C ASP A 678 9.84 13.68 -0.55
N ASP A 679 10.23 14.95 -0.46
CA ASP A 679 9.54 15.96 0.36
C ASP A 679 8.37 16.59 -0.41
N ASN A 680 7.31 15.82 -0.64
CA ASN A 680 6.21 16.19 -1.55
C ASN A 680 4.80 15.84 -1.04
N TYR A 681 4.63 15.58 0.26
CA TYR A 681 3.33 15.35 0.89
C TYR A 681 2.93 16.51 1.81
N GLY A 682 3.47 17.72 1.60
CA GLY A 682 3.03 18.88 2.34
C GLY A 682 1.58 19.27 2.03
N PHE A 683 0.96 20.03 2.90
CA PHE A 683 -0.32 20.71 2.64
C PHE A 683 -0.42 21.97 3.48
N ASP A 684 -1.34 22.87 3.14
CA ASP A 684 -1.70 23.98 4.00
C ASP A 684 -2.78 23.56 5.01
N ALA A 685 -2.46 23.66 6.30
CA ALA A 685 -3.29 23.15 7.39
C ALA A 685 -4.09 24.22 8.14
N SER A 686 -3.90 25.51 7.85
CA SER A 686 -4.54 26.59 8.60
C SER A 686 -5.16 27.62 7.67
N ASN A 687 -6.31 28.16 8.09
CA ASN A 687 -6.95 29.32 7.46
C ASN A 687 -6.76 30.60 8.29
N ARG A 688 -5.73 30.65 9.15
CA ARG A 688 -5.50 31.76 10.11
C ARG A 688 -4.11 32.36 10.04
N ASP A 689 -3.23 31.85 9.20
CA ASP A 689 -1.87 32.38 9.05
C ASP A 689 -1.76 33.50 7.99
N ASP A 690 -2.85 33.80 7.29
CA ASP A 690 -2.96 34.77 6.19
C ASP A 690 -1.95 34.50 5.04
N ALA A 691 -1.56 33.24 4.83
CA ALA A 691 -0.56 32.84 3.86
C ALA A 691 -0.94 31.54 3.12
N ILE A 692 -0.19 31.21 2.07
CA ILE A 692 -0.15 29.85 1.54
C ILE A 692 1.07 29.18 2.16
N ASN A 693 0.87 28.21 3.02
CA ASN A 693 1.88 27.57 3.85
C ASN A 693 1.89 26.04 3.70
N ILE A 694 2.09 25.58 2.47
CA ILE A 694 2.24 24.15 2.14
C ILE A 694 3.50 23.60 2.81
N THR A 695 3.34 22.83 3.89
CA THR A 695 4.44 22.22 4.63
C THR A 695 4.09 20.82 5.14
N ASN A 696 5.08 20.09 5.63
CA ASN A 696 4.89 18.76 6.18
C ASN A 696 4.40 18.85 7.62
N HIS A 697 3.35 18.08 7.93
CA HIS A 697 2.75 18.05 9.25
C HIS A 697 2.83 16.63 9.87
N PRO A 698 2.87 16.49 11.21
CA PRO A 698 2.89 15.20 11.90
C PRO A 698 1.50 14.52 11.92
N THR A 699 0.88 14.40 10.75
CA THR A 699 -0.45 13.82 10.53
C THR A 699 -0.40 12.66 9.55
N LEU A 700 -1.42 11.79 9.62
CA LEU A 700 -1.71 10.78 8.62
C LEU A 700 -2.95 11.20 7.82
N GLY A 701 -2.80 11.47 6.53
CA GLY A 701 -3.91 11.79 5.63
C GLY A 701 -4.66 10.54 5.20
N MET A 702 -5.98 10.56 5.33
CA MET A 702 -6.85 9.46 4.94
C MET A 702 -7.29 9.66 3.48
N PHE A 703 -7.09 8.66 2.60
CA PHE A 703 -7.37 8.85 1.18
C PHE A 703 -8.85 9.12 0.90
N MET A 704 -9.76 8.33 1.47
CA MET A 704 -11.20 8.62 1.54
C MET A 704 -11.78 9.20 0.23
N PRO A 705 -11.78 8.40 -0.84
CA PRO A 705 -12.12 8.93 -2.14
C PRO A 705 -13.63 9.04 -2.32
N ASP A 706 -14.06 10.14 -2.93
CA ASP A 706 -15.44 10.35 -3.37
C ASP A 706 -15.67 9.55 -4.67
N ALA A 707 -15.08 9.98 -5.79
CA ALA A 707 -15.17 9.23 -7.04
C ALA A 707 -14.02 8.23 -7.29
N ILE A 708 -14.35 7.11 -7.94
CA ILE A 708 -13.39 6.10 -8.41
C ILE A 708 -13.59 5.71 -9.88
N ALA A 709 -12.49 5.37 -10.56
CA ALA A 709 -12.48 4.81 -11.91
C ALA A 709 -11.51 3.62 -12.01
N SER A 710 -11.69 2.72 -12.98
CA SER A 710 -10.78 1.60 -13.21
C SER A 710 -10.39 1.42 -14.66
N TYR A 711 -9.20 0.85 -14.88
CA TYR A 711 -8.65 0.52 -16.18
C TYR A 711 -7.70 -0.68 -16.10
N GLU A 712 -7.37 -1.29 -17.23
CA GLU A 712 -6.49 -2.45 -17.30
C GLU A 712 -5.18 -2.10 -18.02
N VAL A 713 -4.05 -2.49 -17.44
CA VAL A 713 -2.74 -2.42 -18.08
C VAL A 713 -2.07 -3.78 -17.97
N ASN A 714 -1.71 -4.39 -19.10
CA ASN A 714 -1.03 -5.69 -19.18
C ASN A 714 -1.74 -6.82 -18.41
N GLY A 715 -3.08 -6.81 -18.35
CA GLY A 715 -3.87 -7.83 -17.66
C GLY A 715 -4.04 -7.62 -16.15
N VAL A 716 -3.57 -6.47 -15.62
CA VAL A 716 -3.74 -6.06 -14.22
C VAL A 716 -4.75 -4.93 -14.16
N ASN A 717 -5.69 -5.02 -13.24
CA ASN A 717 -6.65 -3.94 -13.01
C ASN A 717 -6.07 -2.90 -12.06
N TYR A 718 -6.25 -1.63 -12.41
CA TYR A 718 -5.86 -0.48 -11.60
C TYR A 718 -7.09 0.37 -11.28
N ILE A 719 -7.10 0.93 -10.07
CA ILE A 719 -8.17 1.77 -9.54
C ILE A 719 -7.58 3.15 -9.31
N VAL A 720 -8.24 4.18 -9.85
CA VAL A 720 -7.87 5.58 -9.73
C VAL A 720 -8.90 6.26 -8.85
N THR A 721 -8.45 7.02 -7.85
CA THR A 721 -9.30 7.58 -6.79
C THR A 721 -9.13 9.09 -6.68
N ALA A 722 -10.23 9.82 -6.46
CA ALA A 722 -10.23 11.26 -6.17
C ALA A 722 -10.39 11.44 -4.66
N ASN A 723 -9.33 11.87 -3.97
CA ASN A 723 -9.20 11.73 -2.51
C ASN A 723 -9.69 12.97 -1.74
N GLU A 724 -11.00 13.17 -1.73
CA GLU A 724 -11.71 14.33 -1.17
C GLU A 724 -11.70 14.37 0.37
N GLY A 725 -12.43 13.46 1.02
CA GLY A 725 -12.27 13.18 2.45
C GLY A 725 -13.50 13.41 3.33
N ASP A 726 -14.69 12.97 2.92
CA ASP A 726 -15.89 13.22 3.72
C ASP A 726 -15.96 12.52 5.08
N SER A 727 -16.51 13.21 6.07
CA SER A 727 -16.50 12.76 7.47
C SER A 727 -17.91 12.43 7.96
N ARG A 728 -18.00 11.57 8.98
CA ARG A 728 -19.30 11.37 9.67
C ARG A 728 -19.60 12.49 10.66
N ASP A 729 -20.26 13.54 10.18
CA ASP A 729 -20.73 14.68 10.99
C ASP A 729 -22.27 14.83 10.94
N TYR A 730 -22.95 14.27 11.94
CA TYR A 730 -24.40 14.27 12.10
C TYR A 730 -24.83 14.93 13.43
N ASP A 731 -26.06 15.45 13.51
CA ASP A 731 -26.63 16.05 14.73
C ASP A 731 -26.51 15.14 15.98
N GLY A 732 -26.65 13.82 15.79
CA GLY A 732 -26.60 12.80 16.84
C GLY A 732 -25.21 12.18 17.08
N TYR A 733 -24.26 12.37 16.16
CA TYR A 733 -22.92 11.80 16.21
C TYR A 733 -21.99 12.58 15.28
N SER A 734 -20.85 13.01 15.81
CA SER A 734 -19.78 13.60 15.01
C SER A 734 -18.47 12.94 15.36
N GLU A 735 -17.68 12.59 14.35
CA GLU A 735 -16.28 12.24 14.56
C GLU A 735 -15.33 13.44 14.46
N GLU A 736 -15.80 14.58 13.93
CA GLU A 736 -14.96 15.76 13.74
C GLU A 736 -14.63 16.44 15.07
N GLU A 737 -13.36 16.81 15.21
CA GLU A 737 -12.87 17.71 16.25
C GLU A 737 -11.77 18.61 15.68
N ARG A 738 -11.40 19.66 16.41
CA ARG A 738 -10.24 20.49 16.05
C ARG A 738 -9.00 20.00 16.81
N VAL A 739 -7.83 20.01 16.17
CA VAL A 739 -6.59 19.56 16.81
C VAL A 739 -6.29 20.31 18.12
N LYS A 740 -6.62 21.61 18.23
CA LYS A 740 -6.42 22.38 19.46
C LYS A 740 -7.29 21.93 20.65
N ASP A 741 -8.38 21.23 20.36
CA ASP A 741 -9.34 20.76 21.36
C ASP A 741 -9.00 19.32 21.82
N LEU A 742 -8.02 18.67 21.19
CA LEU A 742 -7.50 17.36 21.59
C LEU A 742 -6.54 17.43 22.79
N GLU A 743 -6.53 16.38 23.62
CA GLU A 743 -5.44 16.10 24.55
C GLU A 743 -4.38 15.24 23.84
N LEU A 744 -3.31 15.86 23.34
CA LEU A 744 -2.25 15.15 22.61
C LEU A 744 -1.27 14.45 23.56
N ASN A 745 -0.89 13.23 23.23
CA ASN A 745 0.05 12.46 24.02
C ASN A 745 1.45 13.09 23.97
N PRO A 746 2.06 13.45 25.11
CA PRO A 746 3.36 14.13 25.12
C PRO A 746 4.54 13.26 24.68
N LEU A 747 4.39 11.93 24.62
CA LEU A 747 5.39 11.04 24.05
C LEU A 747 5.47 11.18 22.53
N TYR A 748 4.32 11.38 21.87
CA TYR A 748 4.20 11.49 20.41
C TYR A 748 4.27 12.94 19.93
N TYR A 749 3.74 13.86 20.73
CA TYR A 749 3.66 15.30 20.45
C TYR A 749 4.30 16.14 21.57
N PRO A 750 5.63 16.06 21.77
CA PRO A 750 6.31 16.83 22.82
C PRO A 750 6.21 18.36 22.62
N ASN A 751 5.88 18.81 21.42
CA ASN A 751 5.66 20.20 21.00
C ASN A 751 4.18 20.52 20.75
N ALA A 752 3.25 19.79 21.38
CA ALA A 752 1.80 19.97 21.20
C ALA A 752 1.35 21.44 21.31
N SER A 753 1.90 22.23 22.24
CA SER A 753 1.51 23.63 22.40
C SER A 753 1.76 24.51 21.18
N ASP A 754 2.82 24.23 20.41
CA ASP A 754 3.12 24.98 19.20
C ASP A 754 2.25 24.50 18.04
N LEU A 755 2.07 23.18 17.91
CA LEU A 755 1.21 22.56 16.89
C LEU A 755 -0.26 22.96 17.04
N GLN A 756 -0.74 23.15 18.27
CA GLN A 756 -2.14 23.46 18.57
C GLN A 756 -2.48 24.95 18.47
N GLU A 757 -1.56 25.82 18.05
CA GLU A 757 -1.88 27.22 17.73
C GLU A 757 -2.77 27.31 16.49
N ASP A 758 -3.63 28.34 16.42
CA ASP A 758 -4.61 28.48 15.34
C ASP A 758 -3.92 28.64 13.96
N GLU A 759 -2.73 29.24 13.92
CA GLU A 759 -1.91 29.44 12.72
C GLU A 759 -1.10 28.20 12.27
N ASP A 760 -1.15 27.10 13.02
CA ASP A 760 -0.57 25.79 12.65
C ASP A 760 -1.73 24.76 12.60
N LEU A 761 -1.56 23.56 13.16
CA LEU A 761 -2.60 22.53 13.15
C LEU A 761 -3.83 22.86 13.99
N GLY A 762 -3.79 23.84 14.89
CA GLY A 762 -4.85 24.05 15.88
C GLY A 762 -6.25 24.19 15.28
N ARG A 763 -6.35 24.74 14.07
CA ARG A 763 -7.60 24.84 13.31
C ARG A 763 -7.91 23.60 12.48
N LEU A 764 -6.97 22.75 12.12
CA LEU A 764 -7.22 21.58 11.29
C LEU A 764 -8.32 20.69 11.89
N LYS A 765 -9.31 20.32 11.08
CA LYS A 765 -10.28 19.29 11.43
C LYS A 765 -9.64 17.91 11.39
N THR A 766 -9.97 17.09 12.37
CA THR A 766 -9.44 15.73 12.54
C THR A 766 -10.54 14.79 13.05
N THR A 767 -10.31 13.49 12.94
CA THR A 767 -11.23 12.47 13.45
C THR A 767 -10.89 12.11 14.90
N THR A 768 -11.92 11.84 15.69
CA THR A 768 -11.84 11.22 17.02
C THR A 768 -12.18 9.72 17.00
N ALA A 769 -12.59 9.19 15.84
CA ALA A 769 -12.89 7.77 15.66
C ALA A 769 -11.64 6.87 15.66
N ASN A 770 -10.49 7.45 15.35
CA ASN A 770 -9.18 6.81 15.33
C ASN A 770 -8.14 7.71 16.01
N GLY A 771 -7.00 7.13 16.40
CA GLY A 771 -5.87 7.89 16.94
C GLY A 771 -5.70 7.84 18.46
N ASP A 772 -6.74 7.42 19.18
CA ASP A 772 -6.65 6.97 20.57
C ASP A 772 -6.41 5.45 20.59
N TYR A 773 -5.17 5.04 20.86
CA TYR A 773 -4.79 3.62 20.69
C TYR A 773 -5.26 2.72 21.83
N ASN A 774 -5.62 3.29 22.98
CA ASN A 774 -5.98 2.53 24.19
C ASN A 774 -7.37 2.90 24.76
N ASN A 775 -8.07 3.83 24.13
CA ASN A 775 -9.36 4.40 24.52
C ASN A 775 -9.34 5.14 25.87
N ASP A 776 -8.26 5.86 26.19
CA ASP A 776 -8.14 6.66 27.42
C ASP A 776 -8.47 8.15 27.27
N GLY A 777 -8.75 8.60 26.03
CA GLY A 777 -9.07 9.98 25.68
C GLY A 777 -7.85 10.84 25.34
N ILE A 778 -6.65 10.28 25.36
CA ILE A 778 -5.40 10.95 24.96
C ILE A 778 -5.01 10.46 23.56
N ILE A 779 -4.64 11.38 22.66
CA ILE A 779 -4.43 11.08 21.25
C ILE A 779 -2.95 10.82 20.93
N GLU A 780 -2.67 9.65 20.36
CA GLU A 780 -1.36 9.24 19.87
C GLU A 780 -1.09 9.61 18.41
N GLN A 781 -2.15 9.74 17.61
CA GLN A 781 -2.05 9.98 16.18
C GLN A 781 -3.14 10.94 15.69
N ILE A 782 -2.72 12.07 15.12
CA ILE A 782 -3.58 13.03 14.42
C ILE A 782 -3.78 12.57 12.98
N PHE A 783 -5.01 12.63 12.49
CA PHE A 783 -5.35 12.35 11.09
C PHE A 783 -5.86 13.60 10.38
N SER A 784 -5.60 13.74 9.09
CA SER A 784 -6.26 14.72 8.22
C SER A 784 -7.28 14.03 7.33
N TYR A 785 -8.39 14.70 7.08
CA TYR A 785 -9.37 14.28 6.09
C TYR A 785 -8.84 14.52 4.68
N GLY A 786 -9.08 13.56 3.80
CA GLY A 786 -8.67 13.61 2.40
C GLY A 786 -7.18 13.36 2.19
N GLY A 787 -6.87 12.81 1.02
CA GLY A 787 -5.49 12.74 0.53
C GLY A 787 -5.02 14.06 -0.09
N ARG A 788 -5.97 14.96 -0.41
CA ARG A 788 -5.80 16.20 -1.20
C ARG A 788 -5.07 15.95 -2.51
N SER A 789 -5.27 14.76 -3.07
CA SER A 789 -4.54 14.18 -4.17
C SER A 789 -5.45 13.29 -5.01
N PHE A 790 -4.90 12.73 -6.09
CA PHE A 790 -5.45 11.50 -6.65
C PHE A 790 -4.43 10.38 -6.53
N SER A 791 -4.91 9.14 -6.44
CA SER A 791 -4.05 7.97 -6.29
C SER A 791 -4.38 6.89 -7.32
N ILE A 792 -3.41 5.99 -7.54
CA ILE A 792 -3.59 4.76 -8.32
C ILE A 792 -3.23 3.57 -7.43
N PHE A 793 -4.16 2.63 -7.30
CA PHE A 793 -3.99 1.36 -6.60
C PHE A 793 -4.01 0.20 -7.59
N ASP A 794 -3.28 -0.88 -7.30
CA ASP A 794 -3.44 -2.15 -8.01
C ASP A 794 -4.65 -2.95 -7.48
N GLU A 795 -5.00 -4.05 -8.14
CA GLU A 795 -6.15 -4.89 -7.78
C GLU A 795 -6.07 -5.60 -6.41
N TYR A 796 -4.96 -5.42 -5.67
CA TYR A 796 -4.76 -5.91 -4.30
C TYR A 796 -4.68 -4.78 -3.28
N GLY A 797 -4.94 -3.53 -3.69
CA GLY A 797 -4.94 -2.35 -2.83
C GLY A 797 -3.54 -1.86 -2.46
N ASN A 798 -2.52 -2.19 -3.25
CA ASN A 798 -1.21 -1.58 -3.06
C ASN A 798 -1.19 -0.21 -3.75
N LEU A 799 -0.74 0.82 -3.05
CA LEU A 799 -0.52 2.15 -3.65
C LEU A 799 0.62 2.07 -4.68
N VAL A 800 0.31 2.49 -5.90
CA VAL A 800 1.23 2.49 -7.05
C VAL A 800 1.71 3.90 -7.36
N PHE A 801 0.82 4.88 -7.23
CA PHE A 801 1.10 6.30 -7.43
C PHE A 801 0.18 7.15 -6.54
N ASP A 802 0.71 8.27 -6.02
CA ASP A 802 -0.06 9.37 -5.44
C ASP A 802 0.48 10.68 -6.02
N SER A 803 -0.40 11.65 -6.30
CA SER A 803 0.04 12.95 -6.80
C SER A 803 0.71 13.84 -5.73
N GLY A 804 0.81 13.39 -4.49
CA GLY A 804 1.45 14.15 -3.42
C GLY A 804 0.75 15.49 -3.18
N ASP A 805 1.51 16.56 -3.09
CA ASP A 805 1.05 17.94 -2.91
C ASP A 805 0.87 18.69 -4.25
N GLU A 806 0.96 17.99 -5.39
CA GLU A 806 0.98 18.63 -6.71
C GLU A 806 -0.24 19.53 -6.99
N PHE A 807 -1.40 19.19 -6.42
CA PHE A 807 -2.63 19.96 -6.62
C PHE A 807 -2.54 21.33 -5.96
N GLU A 808 -2.28 21.38 -4.66
CA GLU A 808 -2.11 22.64 -3.92
C GLU A 808 -0.92 23.45 -4.46
N GLN A 809 0.21 22.79 -4.79
CA GLN A 809 1.35 23.46 -5.42
C GLN A 809 0.95 24.12 -6.75
N THR A 810 0.13 23.46 -7.56
CA THR A 810 -0.35 24.03 -8.83
C THR A 810 -1.27 25.21 -8.61
N ILE A 811 -2.22 25.11 -7.68
CA ILE A 811 -3.20 26.17 -7.38
C ILE A 811 -2.53 27.39 -6.77
N ALA A 812 -1.57 27.21 -5.85
CA ALA A 812 -0.80 28.28 -5.25
C ALA A 812 -0.05 29.15 -6.28
N ILE A 813 0.12 28.65 -7.50
CA ILE A 813 0.81 29.34 -8.59
C ILE A 813 -0.17 29.91 -9.60
N GLU A 814 -1.13 29.10 -10.05
CA GLU A 814 -2.07 29.48 -11.11
C GLU A 814 -3.16 30.41 -10.58
N GLU A 815 -3.65 30.17 -9.36
CA GLU A 815 -4.78 30.88 -8.75
C GLU A 815 -4.51 31.20 -7.26
N PRO A 816 -3.39 31.89 -6.90
CA PRO A 816 -3.03 32.14 -5.50
C PRO A 816 -4.07 32.93 -4.71
N ASP A 817 -4.80 33.83 -5.35
CA ASP A 817 -5.85 34.62 -4.69
C ASP A 817 -7.10 33.78 -4.34
N LEU A 818 -7.15 32.52 -4.80
CA LEU A 818 -8.25 31.56 -4.66
C LEU A 818 -7.73 30.18 -4.18
N PHE A 819 -6.55 30.16 -3.57
CA PHE A 819 -5.99 28.96 -2.97
C PHE A 819 -6.93 28.45 -1.87
N ASN A 820 -7.20 27.14 -1.85
CA ASN A 820 -8.10 26.45 -0.90
C ASN A 820 -9.36 27.26 -0.58
N GLU A 821 -10.00 27.82 -1.62
CA GLU A 821 -11.09 28.77 -1.43
C GLU A 821 -12.41 28.13 -1.00
N ASP A 822 -13.29 28.99 -0.46
CA ASP A 822 -14.70 28.68 -0.30
C ASP A 822 -15.52 29.90 -0.73
N GLU A 823 -16.47 29.73 -1.63
CA GLU A 823 -17.32 30.79 -2.20
C GLU A 823 -16.59 32.08 -2.67
N GLY A 824 -15.33 32.01 -3.10
CA GLY A 824 -14.53 33.17 -3.51
C GLY A 824 -13.56 33.70 -2.45
N GLU A 825 -13.59 33.15 -1.24
CA GLU A 825 -12.74 33.58 -0.14
C GLU A 825 -11.47 32.73 -0.06
N PHE A 826 -10.32 33.40 -0.14
CA PHE A 826 -9.00 32.79 -0.04
C PHE A 826 -8.85 31.96 1.24
N ASP A 827 -8.28 30.76 1.07
CA ASP A 827 -7.72 29.91 2.12
C ASP A 827 -8.74 29.40 3.16
N ASN A 828 -10.03 29.48 2.86
CA ASN A 828 -11.07 29.14 3.83
C ASN A 828 -11.24 27.61 4.04
N ARG A 829 -10.60 26.76 3.23
CA ARG A 829 -10.66 25.29 3.30
C ARG A 829 -9.37 24.61 3.75
N SER A 830 -8.27 25.33 3.95
CA SER A 830 -6.98 24.75 4.40
C SER A 830 -7.07 24.07 5.76
N ASP A 831 -7.90 24.58 6.68
CA ASP A 831 -8.15 23.95 7.98
C ASP A 831 -9.11 22.74 7.91
N ASP A 832 -9.47 22.26 6.72
CA ASP A 832 -10.44 21.19 6.49
C ASP A 832 -9.95 20.20 5.42
N LYS A 833 -10.67 20.01 4.30
CA LYS A 833 -10.33 19.09 3.20
C LYS A 833 -9.51 19.74 2.07
N GLY A 834 -9.19 21.03 2.16
CA GLY A 834 -8.35 21.75 1.20
C GLY A 834 -9.04 21.99 -0.15
N ILE A 835 -8.58 21.30 -1.19
CA ILE A 835 -8.97 21.53 -2.59
C ILE A 835 -10.08 20.60 -3.08
N GLU A 836 -10.37 19.54 -2.31
CA GLU A 836 -11.45 18.55 -2.53
C GLU A 836 -11.48 17.97 -3.97
N PRO A 837 -10.62 16.96 -4.27
CA PRO A 837 -10.73 16.20 -5.51
C PRO A 837 -11.97 15.31 -5.48
N GLU A 838 -13.01 15.77 -6.15
CA GLU A 838 -14.35 15.18 -6.14
C GLU A 838 -14.53 14.20 -7.31
N ALA A 839 -14.58 14.75 -8.53
CA ALA A 839 -14.88 13.97 -9.70
C ALA A 839 -13.65 13.27 -10.31
N ILE A 840 -13.82 12.04 -10.81
CA ILE A 840 -12.83 11.42 -11.71
C ILE A 840 -13.45 10.64 -12.86
N THR A 841 -12.86 10.77 -14.05
CA THR A 841 -13.10 9.85 -15.18
C THR A 841 -11.81 9.52 -15.89
N ILE A 842 -11.83 8.37 -16.58
CA ILE A 842 -10.74 7.94 -17.47
C ILE A 842 -11.22 8.00 -18.92
N GLY A 843 -10.32 8.38 -19.83
CA GLY A 843 -10.55 8.34 -21.28
C GLY A 843 -9.33 7.87 -22.04
N THR A 844 -9.54 7.05 -23.07
CA THR A 844 -8.47 6.61 -23.97
C THR A 844 -8.46 7.43 -25.25
N ILE A 845 -7.32 8.04 -25.58
CA ILE A 845 -7.12 8.86 -26.79
C ILE A 845 -5.82 8.40 -27.47
N ASP A 846 -5.91 7.95 -28.72
CA ASP A 846 -4.77 7.48 -29.53
C ASP A 846 -3.88 6.43 -28.83
N ASP A 847 -4.50 5.45 -28.17
CA ASP A 847 -3.87 4.37 -27.35
C ASP A 847 -3.29 4.81 -25.98
N TYR A 848 -3.46 6.08 -25.58
CA TYR A 848 -3.05 6.57 -24.26
C TYR A 848 -4.25 6.73 -23.34
N THR A 849 -4.05 6.43 -22.06
CA THR A 849 -5.08 6.51 -21.03
C THR A 849 -4.84 7.76 -20.19
N TYR A 850 -5.87 8.60 -20.09
CA TYR A 850 -5.83 9.86 -19.33
C TYR A 850 -6.83 9.84 -18.19
N ALA A 851 -6.41 10.34 -17.02
CA ALA A 851 -7.31 10.70 -15.93
C ALA A 851 -7.67 12.18 -16.02
N PHE A 852 -8.95 12.48 -15.82
CA PHE A 852 -9.50 13.84 -15.69
C PHE A 852 -10.09 13.95 -14.29
N ILE A 853 -9.52 14.83 -13.47
CA ILE A 853 -9.87 15.00 -12.06
C ILE A 853 -10.50 16.38 -11.87
N GLY A 854 -11.71 16.43 -11.34
CA GLY A 854 -12.40 17.66 -10.95
C GLY A 854 -12.05 18.04 -9.52
N LEU A 855 -11.81 19.33 -9.28
CA LEU A 855 -11.65 19.88 -7.93
C LEU A 855 -12.86 20.75 -7.61
N GLU A 856 -13.62 20.36 -6.59
CA GLU A 856 -14.89 21.00 -6.21
C GLU A 856 -14.63 22.46 -5.82
N ARG A 857 -13.81 22.68 -4.78
CA ARG A 857 -13.51 24.01 -4.24
C ARG A 857 -12.84 24.92 -5.26
N GLN A 858 -11.94 24.40 -6.09
CA GLN A 858 -11.25 25.21 -7.10
C GLN A 858 -12.04 25.38 -8.41
N SER A 859 -13.15 24.67 -8.59
CA SER A 859 -13.92 24.68 -9.84
C SER A 859 -13.06 24.42 -11.09
N SER A 860 -12.10 23.51 -10.96
CA SER A 860 -11.04 23.28 -11.95
C SER A 860 -10.92 21.79 -12.32
N ILE A 861 -10.21 21.51 -13.42
CA ILE A 861 -9.95 20.14 -13.89
C ILE A 861 -8.45 19.96 -14.14
N LEU A 862 -7.87 18.90 -13.60
CA LEU A 862 -6.50 18.46 -13.88
C LEU A 862 -6.51 17.24 -14.81
N VAL A 863 -5.50 17.15 -15.67
CA VAL A 863 -5.35 16.05 -16.62
C VAL A 863 -3.99 15.40 -16.45
N TYR A 864 -4.00 14.07 -16.34
CA TYR A 864 -2.81 13.24 -16.19
C TYR A 864 -2.79 12.12 -17.23
N ASP A 865 -1.61 11.84 -17.80
CA ASP A 865 -1.37 10.59 -18.53
C ASP A 865 -1.05 9.50 -17.52
N ILE A 866 -1.90 8.47 -17.49
CA ILE A 866 -1.83 7.34 -16.56
C ILE A 866 -1.60 6.02 -17.32
N THR A 867 -1.17 6.09 -18.59
CA THR A 867 -0.93 4.92 -19.44
C THR A 867 0.03 3.92 -18.79
N ASP A 868 1.09 4.44 -18.16
CA ASP A 868 1.94 3.67 -17.25
C ASP A 868 1.62 4.09 -15.79
N PRO A 869 0.93 3.25 -15.00
CA PRO A 869 0.53 3.60 -13.63
C PRO A 869 1.73 3.89 -12.71
N LYS A 870 2.93 3.41 -13.04
CA LYS A 870 4.15 3.66 -12.24
C LYS A 870 4.91 4.91 -12.66
N ASN A 871 4.47 5.56 -13.74
CA ASN A 871 5.13 6.71 -14.35
C ASN A 871 4.11 7.69 -14.94
N VAL A 872 3.20 8.12 -14.07
CA VAL A 872 2.19 9.14 -14.33
C VAL A 872 2.82 10.48 -14.70
N GLU A 873 2.17 11.23 -15.59
CA GLU A 873 2.64 12.55 -16.04
C GLU A 873 1.52 13.59 -16.02
N PHE A 874 1.76 14.72 -15.36
CA PHE A 874 0.89 15.89 -15.42
C PHE A 874 0.85 16.50 -16.83
N ILE A 875 -0.35 16.68 -17.37
CA ILE A 875 -0.59 17.20 -18.73
C ILE A 875 -0.98 18.67 -18.71
N THR A 876 -2.03 19.02 -17.98
CA THR A 876 -2.56 20.39 -17.93
C THR A 876 -3.46 20.61 -16.73
N PHE A 877 -3.56 21.87 -16.32
CA PHE A 877 -4.59 22.42 -15.45
C PHE A 877 -5.58 23.23 -16.28
N TYR A 878 -6.86 23.16 -15.96
CA TYR A 878 -7.94 23.86 -16.66
C TYR A 878 -8.89 24.53 -15.66
N ASN A 879 -8.95 25.86 -15.72
CA ASN A 879 -9.82 26.73 -14.92
C ASN A 879 -10.83 27.52 -15.78
N GLY A 880 -11.09 27.06 -17.00
CA GLY A 880 -11.99 27.77 -17.92
C GLY A 880 -13.44 27.83 -17.44
N ASN A 881 -13.83 26.91 -16.56
CA ASN A 881 -15.20 26.74 -16.06
C ASN A 881 -15.70 27.89 -15.18
N ARG A 882 -14.85 28.42 -14.27
CA ARG A 882 -15.26 29.51 -13.38
C ARG A 882 -15.56 30.79 -14.15
N LEU A 883 -14.78 31.08 -15.20
CA LEU A 883 -15.02 32.24 -16.07
C LEU A 883 -16.33 32.12 -16.88
N SER A 884 -16.82 30.90 -17.11
CA SER A 884 -18.13 30.63 -17.72
C SER A 884 -19.29 30.57 -16.72
N GLY A 885 -19.02 30.58 -15.41
CA GLY A 885 -20.03 30.51 -14.35
C GLY A 885 -20.39 29.08 -13.92
N ASP A 886 -19.60 28.10 -14.32
CA ASP A 886 -19.72 26.70 -13.89
C ASP A 886 -18.85 26.52 -12.62
N ILE A 887 -19.46 26.04 -11.52
CA ILE A 887 -18.87 26.04 -10.17
C ILE A 887 -19.08 24.68 -9.51
N ALA A 888 -18.04 24.13 -8.88
CA ALA A 888 -18.02 22.83 -8.18
C ALA A 888 -18.28 21.62 -9.10
N PRO A 889 -17.27 21.14 -9.84
CA PRO A 889 -17.41 19.94 -10.69
C PRO A 889 -17.61 18.68 -9.84
N GLU A 890 -18.83 18.13 -9.91
CA GLU A 890 -19.27 16.94 -9.17
C GLU A 890 -18.92 15.65 -9.90
N ILE A 891 -19.13 15.65 -11.21
CA ILE A 891 -19.04 14.45 -12.03
C ILE A 891 -18.48 14.80 -13.39
N ILE A 892 -17.63 13.92 -13.94
CA ILE A 892 -17.10 14.07 -15.29
C ILE A 892 -17.46 12.83 -16.08
N LYS A 893 -18.06 13.02 -17.25
CA LYS A 893 -18.29 11.97 -18.24
C LYS A 893 -17.43 12.21 -19.47
N PHE A 894 -16.48 11.31 -19.71
CA PHE A 894 -15.74 11.26 -20.98
C PHE A 894 -16.61 10.73 -22.11
N VAL A 895 -16.58 11.41 -23.27
CA VAL A 895 -17.24 10.98 -24.50
C VAL A 895 -16.21 10.94 -25.63
N GLU A 896 -15.98 9.74 -26.16
CA GLU A 896 -14.99 9.51 -27.21
C GLU A 896 -15.39 10.15 -28.55
N ALA A 897 -14.38 10.52 -29.33
CA ALA A 897 -14.53 11.15 -30.64
C ALA A 897 -15.39 10.33 -31.61
N SER A 898 -15.37 9.00 -31.51
CA SER A 898 -16.08 8.10 -32.41
C SER A 898 -17.61 8.23 -32.31
N VAL A 899 -18.11 8.59 -31.13
CA VAL A 899 -19.54 8.76 -30.83
C VAL A 899 -19.93 10.21 -30.55
N CYS A 900 -18.99 11.15 -30.58
CA CYS A 900 -19.24 12.57 -30.36
C CYS A 900 -19.72 13.29 -31.65
N PRO A 901 -20.68 14.24 -31.59
CA PRO A 901 -21.14 15.00 -32.76
C PRO A 901 -20.04 15.79 -33.50
N SER A 902 -19.02 16.27 -32.78
CA SER A 902 -17.91 17.02 -33.38
C SER A 902 -16.86 16.13 -34.05
N GLY A 903 -16.86 14.83 -33.78
CA GLY A 903 -15.75 13.93 -34.12
C GLY A 903 -14.49 14.19 -33.28
N LYS A 904 -14.64 14.87 -32.14
CA LYS A 904 -13.59 15.16 -31.15
C LYS A 904 -13.97 14.61 -29.80
N ASN A 905 -12.98 14.28 -28.97
CA ASN A 905 -13.22 13.86 -27.59
C ASN A 905 -13.75 15.04 -26.78
N ILE A 906 -14.73 14.81 -25.92
CA ILE A 906 -15.30 15.85 -25.04
C ILE A 906 -15.46 15.32 -23.62
N LEU A 907 -15.55 16.26 -22.67
CA LEU A 907 -16.04 16.03 -21.31
C LEU A 907 -17.42 16.66 -21.19
N LEU A 908 -18.37 15.93 -20.62
CA LEU A 908 -19.58 16.48 -20.04
C LEU A 908 -19.36 16.56 -18.54
N VAL A 909 -19.50 17.74 -17.96
CA VAL A 909 -19.20 17.96 -16.53
C VAL A 909 -20.44 18.50 -15.85
N GLY A 910 -20.86 17.83 -14.77
CA GLY A 910 -21.91 18.32 -13.88
C GLY A 910 -21.31 19.27 -12.84
N TYR A 911 -21.99 20.38 -12.59
CA TYR A 911 -21.57 21.40 -11.63
C TYR A 911 -22.68 21.67 -10.63
N GLU A 912 -22.55 21.11 -9.43
CA GLU A 912 -23.65 21.01 -8.47
C GLU A 912 -24.06 22.35 -7.85
N VAL A 913 -23.09 23.17 -7.42
CA VAL A 913 -23.35 24.52 -6.85
C VAL A 913 -24.00 25.44 -7.88
N SER A 914 -23.51 25.42 -9.13
CA SER A 914 -24.07 26.27 -10.19
C SER A 914 -25.36 25.70 -10.81
N GLY A 915 -25.62 24.39 -10.63
CA GLY A 915 -26.71 23.68 -11.28
C GLY A 915 -26.58 23.66 -12.80
N SER A 916 -25.40 23.32 -13.32
CA SER A 916 -25.11 23.37 -14.75
C SER A 916 -24.46 22.08 -15.27
N MET A 917 -24.62 21.84 -16.57
CA MET A 917 -23.87 20.81 -17.29
C MET A 917 -22.99 21.48 -18.35
N GLY A 918 -21.68 21.51 -18.13
CA GLY A 918 -20.69 22.05 -19.06
C GLY A 918 -20.27 21.05 -20.14
N ILE A 919 -19.88 21.57 -21.30
CA ILE A 919 -19.34 20.79 -22.43
C ILE A 919 -17.95 21.33 -22.77
N ILE A 920 -16.94 20.49 -22.60
CA ILE A 920 -15.53 20.84 -22.82
C ILE A 920 -14.96 19.96 -23.93
N GLU A 921 -14.38 20.56 -24.97
CA GLU A 921 -13.69 19.84 -26.05
C GLU A 921 -12.20 19.63 -25.72
N ILE A 922 -11.69 18.46 -26.08
CA ILE A 922 -10.29 18.06 -25.88
C ILE A 922 -9.54 18.18 -27.21
N SER A 923 -8.42 18.90 -27.21
CA SER A 923 -7.54 19.03 -28.38
C SER A 923 -6.57 17.87 -28.49
N ASP A 924 -6.70 17.07 -29.57
CA ASP A 924 -5.84 15.91 -29.86
C ASP A 924 -4.35 16.30 -30.03
N ASP A 925 -4.03 17.52 -30.47
CA ASP A 925 -2.67 17.94 -30.81
C ASP A 925 -1.73 18.02 -29.58
N VAL A 926 -2.27 18.26 -28.38
CA VAL A 926 -1.47 18.35 -27.14
C VAL A 926 -1.25 16.97 -26.51
N LEU A 927 -2.08 15.98 -26.80
CA LEU A 927 -1.95 14.63 -26.26
C LEU A 927 -0.90 13.78 -27.04
N ASN A 928 -0.70 14.10 -28.32
CA ASN A 928 0.11 13.33 -29.29
C ASN A 928 1.62 13.09 -29.02
N ILE A 929 2.25 13.72 -28.01
CA ILE A 929 3.67 13.43 -27.71
C ILE A 929 3.86 12.25 -26.75
N SER A 930 2.79 11.81 -26.10
CA SER A 930 2.78 10.73 -25.10
C SER A 930 3.45 9.45 -25.61
N LYS A 931 3.42 9.19 -26.93
CA LYS A 931 4.15 8.07 -27.55
C LYS A 931 5.66 8.10 -27.34
N GLU A 932 6.28 9.26 -27.51
CA GLU A 932 7.71 9.40 -27.24
C GLU A 932 7.99 9.45 -25.73
N VAL A 933 6.96 9.71 -24.91
CA VAL A 933 7.04 9.80 -23.45
C VAL A 933 6.89 8.44 -22.75
N ALA A 934 6.02 7.57 -23.27
CA ALA A 934 5.77 6.24 -22.69
C ALA A 934 7.03 5.34 -22.77
N ASP A 935 7.88 5.51 -23.78
CA ASP A 935 9.11 4.73 -23.98
C ASP A 935 10.33 5.24 -23.17
N ASN A 936 10.10 5.89 -22.02
CA ASN A 936 11.14 6.57 -21.25
C ASN A 936 11.68 5.78 -20.06
N ASN A 937 12.93 6.06 -19.68
CA ASN A 937 13.56 5.51 -18.49
C ASN A 937 14.25 6.61 -17.64
N PHE A 938 13.65 7.79 -17.54
CA PHE A 938 14.05 8.82 -16.57
C PHE A 938 12.83 9.57 -16.04
N LYS A 939 12.91 10.00 -14.78
CA LYS A 939 11.91 10.84 -14.12
C LYS A 939 12.42 12.29 -14.08
N ILE A 940 11.46 13.20 -14.08
CA ILE A 940 11.69 14.63 -13.88
C ILE A 940 10.88 15.07 -12.66
N PHE A 941 11.37 16.02 -11.89
CA PHE A 941 10.63 16.59 -10.77
C PHE A 941 11.22 17.94 -10.34
N PRO A 942 10.41 18.85 -9.78
CA PRO A 942 8.95 18.79 -9.79
C PRO A 942 8.42 18.98 -11.22
N ASN A 943 7.21 18.52 -11.50
CA ASN A 943 6.52 18.81 -12.75
C ASN A 943 5.02 18.99 -12.45
N PRO A 944 4.51 20.22 -12.38
CA PRO A 944 5.09 21.47 -12.89
C PRO A 944 6.36 22.00 -12.17
N VAL A 945 7.18 22.81 -12.86
CA VAL A 945 8.36 23.50 -12.30
C VAL A 945 8.08 24.98 -12.11
N VAL A 946 8.22 25.45 -10.87
CA VAL A 946 7.88 26.82 -10.48
C VAL A 946 9.08 27.78 -10.64
N THR A 947 8.85 29.09 -10.53
CA THR A 947 9.93 30.07 -10.69
C THR A 947 10.92 30.01 -9.52
N ASN A 948 12.22 29.97 -9.81
CA ASN A 948 13.35 29.74 -8.88
C ASN A 948 13.57 28.30 -8.40
N GLN A 949 12.73 27.34 -8.80
CA GLN A 949 13.05 25.92 -8.65
C GLN A 949 13.90 25.41 -9.83
N ARG A 950 14.65 24.33 -9.57
CA ARG A 950 15.40 23.62 -10.60
C ARG A 950 14.60 22.40 -11.02
N LEU A 951 14.63 22.10 -12.32
CA LEU A 951 14.12 20.83 -12.85
C LEU A 951 15.16 19.75 -12.56
N ASN A 952 14.83 18.81 -11.68
CA ASN A 952 15.69 17.70 -11.28
C ASN A 952 15.39 16.44 -12.09
N PHE A 953 16.36 15.53 -12.10
CA PHE A 953 16.30 14.23 -12.74
C PHE A 953 16.71 13.16 -11.75
N ASN A 954 16.05 12.01 -11.79
CA ASN A 954 16.43 10.87 -10.96
C ASN A 954 17.76 10.21 -11.36
N LYS A 955 18.39 10.67 -12.45
CA LYS A 955 19.69 10.20 -12.92
C LYS A 955 20.38 11.26 -13.78
N SER A 956 21.70 11.13 -13.92
CA SER A 956 22.46 12.04 -14.79
C SER A 956 22.10 11.84 -16.25
N ILE A 957 21.64 12.91 -16.91
CA ILE A 957 21.22 12.86 -18.32
C ILE A 957 21.92 13.92 -19.17
N THR A 958 22.06 13.59 -20.46
CA THR A 958 22.52 14.50 -21.52
C THR A 958 21.38 14.69 -22.51
N GLY A 959 21.02 15.91 -22.86
CA GLY A 959 19.82 16.14 -23.65
C GLY A 959 19.60 17.57 -24.15
N GLN A 960 18.40 17.79 -24.66
CA GLN A 960 17.93 19.03 -25.26
C GLN A 960 16.52 19.35 -24.79
N ILE A 961 16.21 20.61 -24.54
CA ILE A 961 14.88 21.10 -24.20
C ILE A 961 14.33 21.92 -25.37
N PHE A 962 13.10 21.64 -25.75
CA PHE A 962 12.34 22.33 -26.78
C PHE A 962 11.10 22.98 -26.15
N ASP A 963 10.61 24.08 -26.73
CA ASP A 963 9.25 24.53 -26.46
C ASP A 963 8.23 23.67 -27.22
N ILE A 964 6.94 23.85 -26.94
CA ILE A 964 5.85 23.10 -27.57
C ILE A 964 5.80 23.24 -29.10
N ASN A 965 6.42 24.29 -29.67
CA ASN A 965 6.50 24.49 -31.12
C ASN A 965 7.71 23.75 -31.75
N GLY A 966 8.41 22.93 -30.96
CA GLY A 966 9.60 22.19 -31.38
C GLY A 966 10.85 23.07 -31.53
N ARG A 967 10.84 24.31 -31.01
CA ARG A 967 12.02 25.18 -31.05
C ARG A 967 12.95 24.81 -29.89
N LEU A 968 14.22 24.55 -30.21
CA LEU A 968 15.27 24.30 -29.22
C LEU A 968 15.48 25.52 -28.30
N ILE A 969 15.38 25.28 -27.00
CA ILE A 969 15.56 26.26 -25.92
C ILE A 969 16.94 26.11 -25.27
N LYS A 970 17.33 24.87 -24.93
CA LYS A 970 18.59 24.60 -24.20
C LYS A 970 19.15 23.22 -24.55
N SER A 971 20.47 23.09 -24.60
CA SER A 971 21.18 21.80 -24.63
C SER A 971 22.03 21.68 -23.37
N PHE A 972 22.20 20.47 -22.84
CA PHE A 972 22.96 20.21 -21.61
C PHE A 972 23.61 18.81 -21.64
N SER A 973 24.59 18.58 -20.77
CA SER A 973 25.36 17.32 -20.73
C SER A 973 25.67 16.92 -19.28
N GLU A 974 25.42 15.65 -18.96
CA GLU A 974 25.74 15.00 -17.67
C GLU A 974 25.27 15.81 -16.45
N LEU A 975 24.00 16.21 -16.45
CA LEU A 975 23.39 16.94 -15.33
C LEU A 975 22.32 16.09 -14.66
N ASN A 976 22.20 16.25 -13.34
CA ASN A 976 21.10 15.72 -12.52
C ASN A 976 20.01 16.78 -12.27
N ASN A 977 20.27 18.04 -12.64
CA ASN A 977 19.29 19.11 -12.56
C ASN A 977 19.60 20.25 -13.56
N ILE A 978 18.60 21.05 -13.87
CA ILE A 978 18.70 22.19 -14.77
C ILE A 978 18.02 23.41 -14.15
N ASP A 979 18.76 24.51 -14.09
CA ASP A 979 18.17 25.82 -13.86
C ASP A 979 17.39 26.26 -15.11
N ILE A 980 16.08 26.40 -14.93
CA ILE A 980 15.13 26.88 -15.93
C ILE A 980 14.45 28.19 -15.52
N SER A 981 14.97 28.91 -14.53
CA SER A 981 14.42 30.19 -14.03
C SER A 981 14.19 31.24 -15.13
N ASN A 982 14.98 31.19 -16.22
CA ASN A 982 14.85 32.10 -17.35
C ASN A 982 13.87 31.64 -18.44
N PHE A 983 13.20 30.50 -18.24
CA PHE A 983 12.21 29.98 -19.19
C PHE A 983 10.90 30.76 -18.98
N LYS A 984 10.09 30.86 -20.03
CA LYS A 984 8.77 31.48 -19.92
C LYS A 984 7.78 30.45 -19.41
N THR A 985 6.66 30.89 -18.85
CA THR A 985 5.51 30.03 -18.61
C THR A 985 5.10 29.29 -19.88
N GLY A 986 4.84 27.98 -19.77
CA GLY A 986 4.41 27.13 -20.86
C GLY A 986 4.95 25.70 -20.78
N ILE A 987 4.53 24.89 -21.74
CA ILE A 987 4.90 23.48 -21.85
C ILE A 987 6.22 23.33 -22.61
N TYR A 988 7.12 22.52 -22.07
CA TYR A 988 8.43 22.19 -22.64
C TYR A 988 8.60 20.68 -22.81
N ILE A 989 9.45 20.30 -23.76
CA ILE A 989 9.78 18.92 -24.07
C ILE A 989 11.27 18.72 -23.86
N ILE A 990 11.67 17.79 -23.00
CA ILE A 990 13.06 17.41 -22.78
C ILE A 990 13.36 16.09 -23.49
N LYS A 991 14.20 16.12 -24.52
CA LYS A 991 14.70 14.93 -25.22
C LYS A 991 16.07 14.56 -24.67
N SER A 992 16.13 13.47 -23.93
CA SER A 992 17.36 12.82 -23.50
C SER A 992 17.99 12.06 -24.66
N LYS A 993 19.32 12.04 -24.71
CA LYS A 993 20.08 11.31 -25.73
C LYS A 993 19.88 9.79 -25.63
N ASN A 994 19.72 9.27 -24.41
CA ASN A 994 19.72 7.83 -24.13
C ASN A 994 18.50 7.34 -23.33
N TYR A 995 17.70 8.25 -22.76
CA TYR A 995 16.69 7.87 -21.76
C TYR A 995 15.26 8.23 -22.16
N GLY A 996 15.05 8.84 -23.34
CA GLY A 996 13.72 9.14 -23.89
C GLY A 996 13.33 10.63 -23.86
N VAL A 997 12.03 10.95 -23.89
CA VAL A 997 11.46 12.29 -24.03
C VAL A 997 10.42 12.60 -22.94
N LYS A 998 10.66 13.50 -22.00
CA LYS A 998 9.62 13.92 -21.01
C LYS A 998 8.99 15.27 -21.36
N ARG A 999 7.76 15.51 -20.94
CA ARG A 999 7.16 16.85 -20.89
C ARG A 999 7.41 17.44 -19.52
N PHE A 1000 7.63 18.75 -19.45
CA PHE A 1000 7.46 19.46 -18.19
C PHE A 1000 6.74 20.78 -18.42
N VAL A 1001 5.99 21.22 -17.43
CA VAL A 1001 5.31 22.50 -17.44
C VAL A 1001 6.16 23.48 -16.63
N LYS A 1002 6.50 24.63 -17.21
CA LYS A 1002 7.01 25.78 -16.45
C LYS A 1002 5.83 26.67 -16.14
N LEU A 1003 5.56 26.90 -14.87
CA LEU A 1003 4.56 27.88 -14.43
C LEU A 1003 5.20 29.26 -14.24
#